data_AF-A0A0A8EC49-F1
#
_entry.id   AF-A0A0A8EC49-F1
#
_cell.length_a   1.000
_cell.length_b   1.000
_cell.length_c   1.000
_cell.angle_alpha   90.00
_cell.angle_beta   90.00
_cell.angle_gamma   90.00
#
_symmetry.space_group_name_H-M   'P 1'
#
loop_
_entity.id
_entity.type
_entity.pdbx_description
1 polymer ?
#
loop_
_entity_poly.entity_id
_entity_poly.type
_entity_poly.pdbx_seq_one_letter_code
_entity_poly.pdbx_strand_id
1 'polypeptide(L)'
;MRKKVSLFLFSLTLVPFFSFFSCSNIYQFYDYTPKSSNNSLLKNQKLQEFVDSVFANNESQKHDYIASQLNQNLVKISTELKYSLIFARPYFDFSNDEYFNTRKSSNYTIHSYLAKNWLFLLKNIEKLSFVFNPYLSRFVKNPNEIKAEKIQNKTIKITNKNFDFIKIDREQDQFIINNVYYLIFDNNKFIRFTVFGSNSELKTKLDYNIFYLEQQIPDKFLFVNSIENWIKAKEKSYFQNKLNQAKENLKDEFEEKKLELQSKISDLDSQTNLEDENDSNFCSLENPEKCSEGQLKFLESLKSKSGFGKKVSQISEFYKNSLDLELTQEKTAENSNSNSENPARLINNEKQEKPKSELAKLEEKYKKDLENLETDVRKLIYAEKNDLYQSNFFTDITSDISSFNSPFNFYKYSLFSIDLEKTTEKEQNKILKSPEKSNYFNKYSDFIDKKLEIKSKNETEEEFNSRKVYEYIFNTIWKNDEKAKVFYLNNYRKQENIEKLEAKWNTIQKNLVNLQFERENYDAIIQEYENFVSENWLFILERLDKIALLFHKWYLFPDQFAEDGKLKVAHNQEFKDFVANQEPLSEPFFYSNKFLESVSEGDTSLILTTFKDLYILKQNTLINLKIETSGIKPKVRLNPYVYHFPKTKNKISVKILTEIFHQALYHASKESYLDFENDFVKKFRYNLPAQMIFSEKFKGKNENK
;
A
#
# COMPACT_ATOMS: atom_id res chain seq x y z
N MET A 1 -93.45 17.21 -24.90
CA MET A 1 -93.54 16.09 -25.87
C MET A 1 -92.19 15.92 -26.56
N ARG A 2 -91.80 14.67 -26.78
CA ARG A 2 -90.55 14.18 -27.41
C ARG A 2 -90.20 14.86 -28.75
N LYS A 3 -88.89 15.03 -29.03
CA LYS A 3 -88.09 14.45 -30.15
C LYS A 3 -86.80 15.28 -30.37
N LYS A 4 -85.61 14.66 -30.26
CA LYS A 4 -84.73 14.11 -31.32
C LYS A 4 -84.16 15.23 -32.23
N VAL A 5 -82.90 15.31 -32.66
CA VAL A 5 -81.71 14.45 -32.77
C VAL A 5 -80.60 15.34 -33.38
N SER A 6 -79.33 14.89 -33.31
CA SER A 6 -78.16 15.24 -34.16
C SER A 6 -77.07 15.91 -33.33
N LEU A 7 -76.04 15.23 -32.81
CA LEU A 7 -75.02 14.36 -33.44
C LEU A 7 -74.11 15.13 -34.39
N PHE A 8 -72.95 15.58 -33.89
CA PHE A 8 -71.73 15.68 -34.69
C PHE A 8 -70.49 15.41 -33.83
N LEU A 9 -69.69 14.50 -34.36
CA LEU A 9 -68.44 13.96 -33.86
C LEU A 9 -67.36 15.03 -33.64
N PHE A 10 -66.63 14.93 -32.53
CA PHE A 10 -65.20 15.24 -32.51
C PHE A 10 -64.44 14.18 -31.71
N SER A 11 -63.34 13.77 -32.33
CA SER A 11 -62.43 12.67 -32.08
C SER A 11 -61.79 12.66 -30.68
N LEU A 12 -61.89 11.50 -30.02
CA LEU A 12 -60.98 11.09 -28.93
C LEU A 12 -59.57 10.88 -29.49
N THR A 13 -58.61 11.69 -29.06
CA THR A 13 -57.20 11.32 -29.00
C THR A 13 -56.87 11.00 -27.54
N LEU A 14 -56.83 9.71 -27.22
CA LEU A 14 -56.26 9.18 -25.99
C LEU A 14 -54.74 9.44 -26.00
N VAL A 15 -54.30 10.44 -25.22
CA VAL A 15 -52.90 10.54 -24.80
C VAL A 15 -52.74 9.63 -23.57
N PRO A 16 -51.75 8.73 -23.54
CA PRO A 16 -51.51 7.93 -22.34
C PRO A 16 -51.04 8.86 -21.22
N PHE A 17 -51.81 8.91 -20.14
CA PHE A 17 -51.37 9.44 -18.86
C PHE A 17 -50.16 8.63 -18.41
N PHE A 18 -48.95 9.15 -18.67
CA PHE A 18 -47.79 8.80 -17.87
C PHE A 18 -48.03 9.42 -16.49
N SER A 19 -48.46 8.57 -15.55
CA SER A 19 -48.47 8.86 -14.13
C SER A 19 -47.05 9.21 -13.70
N PHE A 20 -46.74 10.51 -13.63
CA PHE A 20 -45.61 11.00 -12.87
C PHE A 20 -45.87 10.65 -11.41
N PHE A 21 -45.32 9.53 -10.95
CA PHE A 21 -45.10 9.31 -9.53
C PHE A 21 -44.13 10.40 -9.06
N SER A 22 -44.66 11.48 -8.50
CA SER A 22 -43.86 12.44 -7.77
C SER A 22 -43.29 11.73 -6.53
N CYS A 23 -42.00 11.43 -6.56
CA CYS A 23 -41.22 11.11 -5.36
C CYS A 23 -41.09 12.38 -4.49
N SER A 24 -42.19 12.83 -3.88
CA SER A 24 -42.24 13.98 -2.98
C SER A 24 -42.34 13.59 -1.50
N ASN A 25 -42.26 12.30 -1.19
CA ASN A 25 -42.13 11.81 0.18
C ASN A 25 -40.69 11.32 0.40
N ILE A 26 -40.12 11.67 1.55
CA ILE A 26 -38.75 11.42 2.05
C ILE A 26 -37.74 12.54 1.75
N TYR A 27 -37.97 13.76 2.28
CA TYR A 27 -36.85 14.66 2.64
C TYR A 27 -37.25 15.45 3.89
N GLN A 28 -36.78 15.02 5.06
CA GLN A 28 -36.87 15.82 6.28
C GLN A 28 -35.71 16.82 6.27
N PHE A 29 -36.03 18.11 6.20
CA PHE A 29 -35.09 19.16 6.55
C PHE A 29 -34.79 19.01 8.05
N TYR A 30 -33.60 18.55 8.38
CA TYR A 30 -33.12 18.56 9.76
C TYR A 30 -32.72 19.99 10.12
N ASP A 31 -33.65 20.74 10.70
CA ASP A 31 -33.28 21.79 11.64
C ASP A 31 -32.75 21.09 12.89
N TYR A 32 -31.44 20.83 12.93
CA TYR A 32 -30.78 20.29 14.11
C TYR A 32 -30.96 21.29 15.26
N THR A 33 -31.87 20.98 16.16
CA THR A 33 -32.00 21.67 17.44
C THR A 33 -30.95 21.08 18.38
N PRO A 34 -29.88 21.83 18.72
CA PRO A 34 -28.82 21.29 19.56
C PRO A 34 -29.39 20.88 20.92
N LYS A 35 -29.14 19.63 21.33
CA LYS A 35 -29.37 19.23 22.72
C LYS A 35 -28.42 20.06 23.59
N SER A 36 -28.99 20.85 24.50
CA SER A 36 -28.24 21.71 25.41
C SER A 36 -27.49 20.86 26.45
N SER A 37 -26.25 20.50 26.13
CA SER A 37 -25.24 20.25 27.16
C SER A 37 -23.93 20.92 26.74
N ASN A 38 -23.58 21.96 27.49
CA ASN A 38 -22.39 22.80 27.33
C ASN A 38 -21.10 21.99 27.50
N ASN A 39 -20.63 21.31 26.45
CA ASN A 39 -19.24 20.84 26.33
C ASN A 39 -18.85 20.73 24.84
N SER A 40 -18.86 21.86 24.13
CA SER A 40 -18.31 21.90 22.76
C SER A 40 -16.83 21.55 22.78
N LEU A 41 -16.45 20.44 22.16
CA LEU A 41 -15.05 20.01 22.05
C LEU A 41 -14.28 20.86 21.02
N LEU A 42 -15.00 21.48 20.08
CA LEU A 42 -14.45 22.33 19.04
C LEU A 42 -14.80 23.80 19.26
N LYS A 43 -13.88 24.69 18.89
CA LYS A 43 -14.09 26.16 18.99
C LYS A 43 -15.07 26.71 17.94
N ASN A 44 -15.25 26.00 16.82
CA ASN A 44 -16.14 26.42 15.73
C ASN A 44 -17.48 25.68 15.87
N GLN A 45 -18.56 26.43 16.11
CA GLN A 45 -19.90 25.86 16.30
C GLN A 45 -20.40 25.10 15.07
N LYS A 46 -20.22 25.63 13.85
CA LYS A 46 -20.67 24.95 12.62
C LYS A 46 -19.92 23.64 12.38
N LEU A 47 -18.63 23.62 12.73
CA LEU A 47 -17.83 22.40 12.67
C LEU A 47 -18.29 21.38 13.71
N GLN A 48 -18.67 21.83 14.92
CA GLN A 48 -19.24 20.98 15.96
C GLN A 48 -20.59 20.40 15.51
N GLU A 49 -21.51 21.21 15.00
CA GLU A 49 -22.79 20.79 14.42
C GLU A 49 -22.60 19.72 13.32
N PHE A 50 -21.61 19.93 12.44
CA PHE A 50 -21.26 18.96 11.42
C PHE A 50 -20.75 17.64 11.99
N VAL A 51 -19.80 17.69 12.93
CA VAL A 51 -19.25 16.49 13.59
C VAL A 51 -20.33 15.74 14.35
N ASP A 52 -21.19 16.44 15.08
CA ASP A 52 -22.32 15.83 15.79
C ASP A 52 -23.32 15.19 14.81
N SER A 53 -23.53 15.79 13.63
CA SER A 53 -24.34 15.18 12.58
C SER A 53 -23.69 13.91 11.99
N VAL A 54 -22.38 13.92 11.75
CA VAL A 54 -21.64 12.76 11.21
C VAL A 54 -21.66 11.57 12.17
N PHE A 55 -21.51 11.84 13.47
CA PHE A 55 -21.44 10.82 14.52
C PHE A 55 -22.71 10.71 15.36
N ALA A 56 -23.87 11.13 14.84
CA ALA A 56 -25.12 11.19 15.62
C ALA A 56 -25.50 9.88 16.33
N ASN A 57 -25.11 8.75 15.75
CA ASN A 57 -25.36 7.40 16.31
C ASN A 57 -24.10 6.72 16.89
N ASN A 58 -22.96 7.42 16.94
CA ASN A 58 -21.63 6.86 17.22
C ASN A 58 -20.80 7.75 18.15
N GLU A 59 -21.37 8.08 19.32
CA GLU A 59 -20.75 8.98 20.29
C GLU A 59 -19.37 8.52 20.80
N SER A 60 -19.16 7.20 20.98
CA SER A 60 -17.85 6.68 21.38
C SER A 60 -16.80 6.98 20.32
N GLN A 61 -17.10 6.67 19.05
CA GLN A 61 -16.21 6.94 17.92
C GLN A 61 -15.96 8.45 17.74
N LYS A 62 -16.95 9.29 18.02
CA LYS A 62 -16.83 10.75 17.95
C LYS A 62 -15.69 11.29 18.82
N HIS A 63 -15.66 10.89 20.09
CA HIS A 63 -14.68 11.39 21.05
C HIS A 63 -13.26 10.93 20.68
N ASP A 64 -13.10 9.64 20.38
CA ASP A 64 -11.82 9.06 19.94
C ASP A 64 -11.32 9.73 18.67
N TYR A 65 -12.24 9.96 17.72
CA TYR A 65 -11.93 10.65 16.47
C TYR A 65 -11.47 12.09 16.74
N ILE A 66 -12.24 12.91 17.45
CA ILE A 66 -11.86 14.30 17.76
C ILE A 66 -10.51 14.36 18.48
N ALA A 67 -10.30 13.49 19.48
CA ALA A 67 -9.05 13.43 20.24
C ALA A 67 -7.85 13.09 19.32
N SER A 68 -8.01 12.12 18.42
CA SER A 68 -6.97 11.77 17.44
C SER A 68 -6.64 12.92 16.49
N GLN A 69 -7.61 13.77 16.16
CA GLN A 69 -7.47 14.88 15.22
C GLN A 69 -6.82 16.13 15.85
N LEU A 70 -6.98 16.31 17.17
CA LEU A 70 -6.36 17.42 17.90
C LEU A 70 -4.85 17.24 18.11
N ASN A 71 -4.37 15.99 18.13
CA ASN A 71 -2.96 15.65 18.41
C ASN A 71 -2.12 15.33 17.16
N GLN A 72 -2.59 15.72 15.98
CA GLN A 72 -1.88 15.46 14.73
C GLN A 72 -0.59 16.27 14.61
N ASN A 73 0.48 15.63 14.14
CA ASN A 73 1.76 16.32 13.86
C ASN A 73 1.64 17.15 12.56
N LEU A 74 1.40 18.45 12.73
CA LEU A 74 1.25 19.43 11.65
C LEU A 74 2.37 19.36 10.60
N VAL A 75 3.62 19.20 11.04
CA VAL A 75 4.79 19.21 10.14
C VAL A 75 4.81 17.94 9.30
N LYS A 76 4.55 16.78 9.91
CA LYS A 76 4.49 15.49 9.21
C LYS A 76 3.37 15.50 8.17
N ILE A 77 2.16 15.88 8.57
CA ILE A 77 1.01 15.94 7.65
C ILE A 77 1.28 16.91 6.50
N SER A 78 1.77 18.12 6.81
CA SER A 78 2.11 19.12 5.79
C SER A 78 3.09 18.55 4.78
N THR A 79 4.15 17.90 5.26
CA THR A 79 5.24 17.38 4.42
C THR A 79 4.75 16.22 3.55
N GLU A 80 4.07 15.24 4.14
CA GLU A 80 3.56 14.07 3.41
C GLU A 80 2.50 14.45 2.37
N LEU A 81 1.53 15.30 2.72
CA LEU A 81 0.53 15.78 1.78
C LEU A 81 1.15 16.66 0.70
N LYS A 82 2.06 17.57 1.05
CA LYS A 82 2.73 18.45 0.08
C LYS A 82 3.48 17.63 -0.97
N TYR A 83 4.27 16.63 -0.56
CA TYR A 83 4.96 15.76 -1.51
C TYR A 83 4.00 14.89 -2.31
N SER A 84 2.97 14.33 -1.67
CA SER A 84 2.00 13.50 -2.37
C SER A 84 1.25 14.28 -3.45
N LEU A 85 0.84 15.52 -3.16
CA LEU A 85 0.14 16.39 -4.11
C LEU A 85 1.00 16.81 -5.31
N ILE A 86 2.34 16.83 -5.17
CA ILE A 86 3.25 17.07 -6.30
C ILE A 86 3.16 15.94 -7.33
N PHE A 87 3.07 14.70 -6.89
CA PHE A 87 3.07 13.52 -7.76
C PHE A 87 1.66 13.10 -8.23
N ALA A 88 0.63 13.33 -7.41
CA ALA A 88 -0.76 12.94 -7.65
C ALA A 88 -1.55 13.92 -8.56
N ARG A 89 -0.88 14.68 -9.44
CA ARG A 89 -1.55 15.72 -10.23
C ARG A 89 -2.76 15.15 -11.01
N PRO A 90 -3.96 15.75 -10.88
CA PRO A 90 -5.22 15.14 -11.32
C PRO A 90 -5.49 15.17 -12.84
N TYR A 91 -4.53 15.59 -13.68
CA TYR A 91 -4.74 15.86 -15.13
C TYR A 91 -4.18 14.83 -16.09
N PHE A 92 -3.73 13.71 -15.55
CA PHE A 92 -2.56 13.09 -16.11
C PHE A 92 -2.74 11.59 -16.03
N ASP A 93 -3.39 11.06 -17.07
CA ASP A 93 -3.49 9.63 -17.33
C ASP A 93 -2.11 9.13 -17.76
N PHE A 94 -1.43 8.48 -16.83
CA PHE A 94 -0.04 8.04 -17.00
C PHE A 94 0.04 6.55 -16.70
N SER A 95 -0.53 5.75 -17.59
CA SER A 95 -0.16 4.35 -17.68
C SER A 95 1.29 4.25 -18.17
N ASN A 96 2.14 3.54 -17.41
CA ASN A 96 3.52 3.18 -17.74
C ASN A 96 4.57 4.32 -17.72
N ASP A 97 4.57 5.20 -16.71
CA ASP A 97 5.74 6.06 -16.42
C ASP A 97 6.63 5.47 -15.31
N GLU A 98 7.91 5.87 -15.27
CA GLU A 98 8.90 5.42 -14.25
C GLU A 98 8.48 5.79 -12.80
N TYR A 99 7.49 6.67 -12.65
CA TYR A 99 6.98 7.16 -11.37
C TYR A 99 5.66 6.50 -10.94
N PHE A 100 5.18 5.48 -11.65
CA PHE A 100 3.89 4.83 -11.38
C PHE A 100 3.72 4.45 -9.92
N ASN A 101 4.72 3.80 -9.31
CA ASN A 101 4.70 3.40 -7.91
C ASN A 101 4.65 4.61 -6.96
N THR A 102 5.45 5.66 -7.24
CA THR A 102 5.45 6.91 -6.46
C THR A 102 4.11 7.61 -6.50
N ARG A 103 3.47 7.66 -7.67
CA ARG A 103 2.12 8.24 -7.83
C ARG A 103 1.06 7.40 -7.15
N LYS A 104 1.12 6.07 -7.27
CA LYS A 104 0.22 5.15 -6.56
C LYS A 104 0.32 5.35 -5.04
N SER A 105 1.53 5.42 -4.50
CA SER A 105 1.77 5.74 -3.08
C SER A 105 1.28 7.14 -2.71
N SER A 106 1.44 8.12 -3.59
CA SER A 106 0.97 9.50 -3.36
C SER A 106 -0.55 9.59 -3.31
N ASN A 107 -1.25 8.94 -4.25
CA ASN A 107 -2.71 8.81 -4.24
C ASN A 107 -3.17 8.10 -2.97
N TYR A 108 -2.50 7.00 -2.60
CA TYR A 108 -2.79 6.30 -1.35
C TYR A 108 -2.69 7.22 -0.13
N THR A 109 -1.60 7.98 -0.02
CA THR A 109 -1.40 8.93 1.05
C THR A 109 -2.52 9.97 1.07
N ILE A 110 -2.84 10.60 -0.06
CA ILE A 110 -3.91 11.62 -0.15
C ILE A 110 -5.26 11.05 0.28
N HIS A 111 -5.69 9.91 -0.27
CA HIS A 111 -6.96 9.29 0.08
C HIS A 111 -7.00 8.87 1.55
N SER A 112 -5.89 8.34 2.10
CA SER A 112 -5.78 8.02 3.52
C SER A 112 -5.94 9.24 4.41
N TYR A 113 -5.34 10.37 4.05
CA TYR A 113 -5.51 11.62 4.78
C TYR A 113 -6.93 12.18 4.67
N LEU A 114 -7.57 12.09 3.51
CA LEU A 114 -8.96 12.53 3.32
C LEU A 114 -9.97 11.66 4.04
N ALA A 115 -9.65 10.37 4.24
CA ALA A 115 -10.50 9.44 4.98
C ALA A 115 -10.30 9.56 6.50
N LYS A 116 -9.05 9.61 6.98
CA LYS A 116 -8.72 9.59 8.41
C LYS A 116 -8.61 10.98 9.04
N ASN A 117 -8.18 11.98 8.29
CA ASN A 117 -7.79 13.29 8.82
C ASN A 117 -8.65 14.45 8.31
N TRP A 118 -9.89 14.18 7.90
CA TRP A 118 -10.77 15.19 7.33
C TRP A 118 -11.05 16.35 8.30
N LEU A 119 -11.23 16.10 9.60
CA LEU A 119 -11.51 17.18 10.57
C LEU A 119 -10.31 18.12 10.69
N PHE A 120 -9.10 17.56 10.71
CA PHE A 120 -7.89 18.34 10.64
C PHE A 120 -7.82 19.21 9.37
N LEU A 121 -8.17 18.64 8.20
CA LEU A 121 -8.18 19.35 6.92
C LEU A 121 -9.23 20.47 6.91
N LEU A 122 -10.45 20.23 7.41
CA LEU A 122 -11.50 21.25 7.50
C LEU A 122 -11.11 22.39 8.46
N LYS A 123 -10.38 22.10 9.54
CA LYS A 123 -9.87 23.13 10.46
C LYS A 123 -8.80 24.02 9.85
N ASN A 124 -8.16 23.59 8.76
CA ASN A 124 -7.11 24.30 8.05
C ASN A 124 -7.50 24.55 6.58
N ILE A 125 -8.80 24.60 6.28
CA ILE A 125 -9.32 24.64 4.91
C ILE A 125 -8.84 25.88 4.14
N GLU A 126 -8.61 26.98 4.84
CA GLU A 126 -8.07 28.24 4.29
C GLU A 126 -6.63 28.14 3.81
N LYS A 127 -5.91 27.12 4.26
CA LYS A 127 -4.52 26.82 3.89
C LYS A 127 -4.42 25.85 2.72
N LEU A 128 -5.55 25.32 2.26
CA LEU A 128 -5.63 24.46 1.08
C LEU A 128 -5.81 25.32 -0.18
N SER A 129 -5.06 25.01 -1.22
CA SER A 129 -5.23 25.61 -2.54
C SER A 129 -5.74 24.56 -3.51
N PHE A 130 -6.66 24.97 -4.36
CA PHE A 130 -7.28 24.11 -5.36
C PHE A 130 -6.98 24.66 -6.74
N VAL A 131 -6.51 23.82 -7.66
CA VAL A 131 -6.20 24.21 -9.03
C VAL A 131 -7.33 23.79 -9.96
N PHE A 132 -7.60 24.61 -10.98
CA PHE A 132 -8.66 24.34 -11.94
C PHE A 132 -8.50 22.97 -12.59
N ASN A 133 -9.58 22.17 -12.55
CA ASN A 133 -9.64 20.83 -13.11
C ASN A 133 -10.54 20.77 -14.35
N PRO A 134 -9.98 20.83 -15.58
CA PRO A 134 -10.77 20.69 -16.78
C PRO A 134 -11.48 19.34 -16.80
N TYR A 135 -12.72 19.38 -17.28
CA TYR A 135 -13.64 18.26 -17.22
C TYR A 135 -13.27 17.05 -18.08
N LEU A 136 -12.18 17.09 -18.86
CA LEU A 136 -11.85 16.08 -19.86
C LEU A 136 -10.44 15.52 -19.63
N SER A 137 -10.32 14.18 -19.61
CA SER A 137 -9.05 13.43 -19.52
C SER A 137 -8.16 13.59 -20.77
N ARG A 138 -8.71 14.14 -21.86
CA ARG A 138 -7.97 14.54 -23.06
C ARG A 138 -8.42 15.95 -23.43
N PHE A 139 -7.47 16.89 -23.54
CA PHE A 139 -7.71 18.21 -24.13
C PHE A 139 -8.13 18.02 -25.59
N VAL A 140 -9.44 17.88 -25.83
CA VAL A 140 -10.00 17.88 -27.18
C VAL A 140 -10.37 19.31 -27.51
N LYS A 141 -9.74 19.83 -28.55
CA LYS A 141 -9.92 21.20 -29.02
C LYS A 141 -11.37 21.50 -29.40
N ASN A 142 -12.07 22.29 -28.58
CA ASN A 142 -13.43 22.74 -28.85
C ASN A 142 -13.66 24.14 -28.27
N PRO A 143 -14.63 24.93 -28.77
CA PRO A 143 -14.80 26.36 -28.47
C PRO A 143 -15.01 26.75 -26.99
N ASN A 144 -15.31 25.79 -26.11
CA ASN A 144 -15.28 25.99 -24.65
C ASN A 144 -13.84 26.14 -24.08
N GLU A 145 -12.80 25.82 -24.85
CA GLU A 145 -11.38 26.01 -24.52
C GLU A 145 -11.00 27.48 -24.35
N ILE A 146 -11.58 28.43 -25.11
CA ILE A 146 -11.20 29.85 -25.02
C ILE A 146 -11.53 30.44 -23.63
N LYS A 147 -12.53 29.88 -22.93
CA LYS A 147 -12.82 30.22 -21.53
C LYS A 147 -11.98 29.40 -20.55
N ALA A 148 -11.70 28.13 -20.85
CA ALA A 148 -10.88 27.27 -20.00
C ALA A 148 -9.40 27.71 -19.97
N GLU A 149 -8.81 28.12 -21.10
CA GLU A 149 -7.44 28.67 -21.20
C GLU A 149 -7.27 29.91 -20.31
N LYS A 150 -8.31 30.75 -20.18
CA LYS A 150 -8.31 31.92 -19.29
C LYS A 150 -8.32 31.58 -17.79
N ILE A 151 -8.60 30.31 -17.44
CA ILE A 151 -8.80 29.83 -16.07
C ILE A 151 -7.83 28.69 -15.71
N GLN A 152 -7.11 28.12 -16.69
CA GLN A 152 -6.28 26.91 -16.59
C GLN A 152 -5.17 27.00 -15.52
N ASN A 153 -4.71 28.20 -15.19
CA ASN A 153 -3.71 28.45 -14.15
C ASN A 153 -4.29 29.12 -12.89
N LYS A 154 -5.62 29.26 -12.79
CA LYS A 154 -6.24 29.85 -11.61
C LYS A 154 -6.27 28.82 -10.50
N THR A 155 -5.63 29.16 -9.39
CA THR A 155 -5.86 28.51 -8.10
C THR A 155 -6.93 29.27 -7.36
N ILE A 156 -7.84 28.56 -6.69
CA ILE A 156 -8.77 29.14 -5.72
C ILE A 156 -8.40 28.70 -4.30
N LYS A 157 -8.74 29.54 -3.34
CA LYS A 157 -8.68 29.24 -1.90
C LYS A 157 -10.05 29.44 -1.29
N ILE A 158 -10.29 28.76 -0.18
CA ILE A 158 -11.44 29.03 0.68
C ILE A 158 -11.05 30.16 1.63
N THR A 159 -11.84 31.22 1.67
CA THR A 159 -11.51 32.42 2.47
C THR A 159 -12.12 32.38 3.86
N ASN A 160 -13.30 31.78 3.99
CA ASN A 160 -14.00 31.63 5.25
C ASN A 160 -14.00 30.16 5.70
N LYS A 161 -13.47 29.90 6.90
CA LYS A 161 -13.49 28.56 7.52
C LYS A 161 -14.87 28.13 8.03
N ASN A 162 -15.81 29.07 8.15
CA ASN A 162 -17.20 28.75 8.46
C ASN A 162 -17.88 28.26 7.19
N PHE A 163 -18.72 27.25 7.33
CA PHE A 163 -19.48 26.66 6.24
C PHE A 163 -20.87 26.27 6.72
N ASP A 164 -21.79 26.20 5.77
CA ASP A 164 -23.05 25.48 5.92
C ASP A 164 -22.89 24.07 5.36
N PHE A 165 -23.78 23.15 5.71
CA PHE A 165 -23.79 21.84 5.05
C PHE A 165 -25.21 21.37 4.76
N ILE A 166 -25.34 20.62 3.66
CA ILE A 166 -26.56 19.89 3.28
C ILE A 166 -26.29 18.41 3.45
N LYS A 167 -27.16 17.70 4.17
CA LYS A 167 -27.13 16.24 4.33
C LYS A 167 -28.13 15.59 3.39
N ILE A 168 -27.70 14.56 2.68
CA ILE A 168 -28.53 13.67 1.85
C ILE A 168 -28.39 12.26 2.39
N ASP A 169 -29.51 11.67 2.79
CA ASP A 169 -29.58 10.27 3.15
C ASP A 169 -29.70 9.45 1.85
N ARG A 170 -28.76 8.53 1.62
CA ARG A 170 -28.77 7.63 0.48
C ARG A 170 -29.42 6.30 0.86
N GLU A 171 -29.83 5.55 -0.15
CA GLU A 171 -30.39 4.21 0.04
C GLU A 171 -29.42 3.32 0.83
N GLN A 172 -29.97 2.50 1.73
CA GLN A 172 -29.25 1.60 2.64
C GLN A 172 -29.08 0.20 2.01
N ASP A 173 -28.83 0.16 0.71
CA ASP A 173 -28.72 -1.07 -0.07
C ASP A 173 -27.50 -1.92 0.29
N GLN A 174 -26.40 -1.27 0.72
CA GLN A 174 -25.15 -1.94 1.08
C GLN A 174 -24.65 -1.62 2.50
N PHE A 175 -25.11 -0.52 3.09
CA PHE A 175 -24.65 -0.05 4.40
C PHE A 175 -25.85 0.41 5.22
N ILE A 176 -25.83 0.12 6.52
CA ILE A 176 -26.86 0.57 7.47
C ILE A 176 -26.89 2.09 7.53
N ILE A 177 -25.70 2.71 7.47
CA ILE A 177 -25.54 4.16 7.39
C ILE A 177 -24.95 4.49 6.03
N ASN A 178 -25.57 5.40 5.29
CA ASN A 178 -25.09 5.87 3.99
C ASN A 178 -25.57 7.31 3.76
N ASN A 179 -24.77 8.28 4.22
CA ASN A 179 -25.10 9.70 4.16
C ASN A 179 -24.05 10.43 3.33
N VAL A 180 -24.49 11.44 2.59
CA VAL A 180 -23.60 12.37 1.90
C VAL A 180 -23.85 13.78 2.40
N TYR A 181 -22.76 14.49 2.65
CA TYR A 181 -22.75 15.87 3.07
C TYR A 181 -22.12 16.73 1.98
N TYR A 182 -22.70 17.89 1.73
CA TYR A 182 -22.12 18.92 0.89
C TYR A 182 -21.79 20.12 1.76
N LEU A 183 -20.50 20.35 1.98
CA LEU A 183 -19.96 21.45 2.77
C LEU A 183 -19.85 22.68 1.87
N ILE A 184 -20.43 23.79 2.29
CA ILE A 184 -20.63 24.99 1.47
C ILE A 184 -19.83 26.14 2.06
N PHE A 185 -18.72 26.46 1.40
CA PHE A 185 -17.80 27.53 1.75
C PHE A 185 -18.03 28.74 0.86
N ASP A 186 -17.81 29.93 1.42
CA ASP A 186 -17.92 31.23 0.73
C ASP A 186 -19.21 31.39 -0.11
N ASN A 187 -20.28 30.69 0.28
CA ASN A 187 -21.59 30.57 -0.39
C ASN A 187 -21.62 29.93 -1.78
N ASN A 188 -20.48 29.63 -2.41
CA ASN A 188 -20.44 29.10 -3.78
C ASN A 188 -19.38 28.01 -4.04
N LYS A 189 -18.68 27.55 -3.00
CA LYS A 189 -17.71 26.45 -3.09
C LYS A 189 -18.25 25.24 -2.34
N PHE A 190 -18.40 24.13 -3.04
CA PHE A 190 -19.00 22.91 -2.53
C PHE A 190 -17.96 21.80 -2.46
N ILE A 191 -17.80 21.20 -1.27
CA ILE A 191 -17.00 19.99 -1.06
C ILE A 191 -17.93 18.86 -0.66
N ARG A 192 -17.80 17.72 -1.32
CA ARG A 192 -18.57 16.51 -1.01
C ARG A 192 -17.86 15.71 0.07
N PHE A 193 -18.63 15.17 1.02
CA PHE A 193 -18.15 14.34 2.12
C PHE A 193 -19.10 13.15 2.31
N THR A 194 -18.59 11.93 2.29
CA THR A 194 -19.41 10.71 2.38
C THR A 194 -19.20 10.04 3.73
N VAL A 195 -20.28 9.55 4.34
CA VAL A 195 -20.28 8.76 5.57
C VAL A 195 -21.03 7.47 5.30
N PHE A 196 -20.41 6.34 5.55
CA PHE A 196 -21.06 5.05 5.38
C PHE A 196 -20.52 4.01 6.36
N GLY A 197 -21.28 2.94 6.61
CA GLY A 197 -20.85 1.87 7.50
C GLY A 197 -22.00 1.25 8.29
N SER A 198 -21.65 0.75 9.48
CA SER A 198 -22.60 0.19 10.44
C SER A 198 -22.79 1.13 11.63
N ASN A 199 -23.68 0.76 12.54
CA ASN A 199 -23.85 1.44 13.84
C ASN A 199 -22.65 1.24 14.78
N SER A 200 -21.65 0.42 14.43
CA SER A 200 -20.48 0.16 15.27
C SER A 200 -19.19 0.69 14.64
N GLU A 201 -19.17 0.88 13.32
CA GLU A 201 -18.00 1.35 12.58
C GLU A 201 -18.46 2.31 11.47
N LEU A 202 -18.20 3.61 11.66
CA LEU A 202 -18.34 4.60 10.59
C LEU A 202 -17.05 4.73 9.81
N LYS A 203 -17.21 4.78 8.50
CA LYS A 203 -16.20 5.15 7.54
C LYS A 203 -16.58 6.49 6.91
N THR A 204 -15.58 7.34 6.72
CA THR A 204 -15.77 8.71 6.24
C THR A 204 -14.80 9.03 5.12
N LYS A 205 -15.21 9.87 4.18
CA LYS A 205 -14.38 10.30 3.06
C LYS A 205 -14.67 11.74 2.68
N LEU A 206 -13.65 12.59 2.72
CA LEU A 206 -13.68 13.92 2.11
C LEU A 206 -13.25 13.83 0.64
N ASP A 207 -14.02 14.40 -0.28
CA ASP A 207 -13.58 14.49 -1.67
C ASP A 207 -12.51 15.58 -1.82
N TYR A 208 -11.50 15.33 -2.65
CA TYR A 208 -10.44 16.29 -2.95
C TYR A 208 -10.84 17.32 -4.02
N ASN A 209 -12.06 17.22 -4.55
CA ASN A 209 -12.60 18.13 -5.56
C ASN A 209 -13.53 19.17 -4.91
N ILE A 210 -13.40 20.42 -5.34
CA ILE A 210 -14.33 21.52 -5.08
C ILE A 210 -15.13 21.80 -6.35
N PHE A 211 -16.44 21.97 -6.19
CA PHE A 211 -17.27 22.60 -7.21
C PHE A 211 -17.47 24.08 -6.88
N TYR A 212 -17.12 24.95 -7.81
CA TYR A 212 -17.22 26.39 -7.69
C TYR A 212 -18.27 26.93 -8.66
N LEU A 213 -19.33 27.54 -8.14
CA LEU A 213 -20.34 28.20 -8.96
C LEU A 213 -19.96 29.66 -9.16
N GLU A 214 -19.93 30.11 -10.43
CA GLU A 214 -19.66 31.52 -10.76
C GLU A 214 -20.72 32.45 -10.15
N GLN A 215 -21.97 31.99 -10.16
CA GLN A 215 -23.12 32.72 -9.65
C GLN A 215 -23.63 32.06 -8.38
N GLN A 216 -23.94 32.87 -7.36
CA GLN A 216 -24.65 32.37 -6.20
C GLN A 216 -26.05 31.95 -6.62
N ILE A 217 -26.41 30.72 -6.30
CA ILE A 217 -27.74 30.19 -6.53
C ILE A 217 -28.58 30.37 -5.26
N PRO A 218 -29.84 30.82 -5.38
CA PRO A 218 -30.73 31.00 -4.23
C PRO A 218 -30.94 29.69 -3.45
N ASP A 219 -31.13 28.59 -4.18
CA ASP A 219 -31.32 27.26 -3.60
C ASP A 219 -30.12 26.36 -3.89
N LYS A 220 -29.25 26.26 -2.89
CA LYS A 220 -28.04 25.42 -2.90
C LYS A 220 -28.39 23.91 -2.99
N PHE A 221 -29.60 23.50 -2.57
CA PHE A 221 -30.04 22.11 -2.61
C PHE A 221 -30.25 21.61 -4.04
N LEU A 222 -30.75 22.46 -4.95
CA LEU A 222 -30.96 22.05 -6.35
C LEU A 222 -29.67 21.60 -7.02
N PHE A 223 -28.56 22.31 -6.77
CA PHE A 223 -27.25 21.94 -7.31
C PHE A 223 -26.74 20.64 -6.72
N VAL A 224 -26.78 20.52 -5.39
CA VAL A 224 -26.36 19.32 -4.66
C VAL A 224 -27.16 18.09 -5.08
N ASN A 225 -28.48 18.20 -5.22
CA ASN A 225 -29.35 17.12 -5.69
C ASN A 225 -29.05 16.74 -7.15
N SER A 226 -28.75 17.72 -8.01
CA SER A 226 -28.40 17.46 -9.41
C SER A 226 -27.11 16.62 -9.52
N ILE A 227 -26.09 16.95 -8.71
CA ILE A 227 -24.85 16.17 -8.65
C ILE A 227 -25.10 14.76 -8.12
N GLU A 228 -25.81 14.61 -7.00
CA GLU A 228 -26.06 13.27 -6.43
C GLU A 228 -26.90 12.38 -7.35
N ASN A 229 -27.87 12.92 -8.09
CA ASN A 229 -28.63 12.14 -9.07
C ASN A 229 -27.74 11.66 -10.23
N TRP A 230 -26.82 12.50 -10.68
CA TRP A 230 -25.81 12.10 -11.68
C TRP A 230 -24.88 11.01 -11.14
N ILE A 231 -24.38 11.15 -9.90
CA ILE A 231 -23.56 10.14 -9.22
C ILE A 231 -24.31 8.81 -9.11
N LYS A 232 -25.58 8.81 -8.67
CA LYS A 232 -26.42 7.60 -8.60
C LYS A 232 -26.56 6.92 -9.96
N ALA A 233 -26.77 7.68 -11.03
CA ALA A 233 -26.84 7.13 -12.38
C ALA A 233 -25.50 6.50 -12.82
N LYS A 234 -24.37 7.11 -12.45
CA LYS A 234 -23.03 6.57 -12.71
C LYS A 234 -22.78 5.27 -11.94
N GLU A 235 -23.15 5.20 -10.66
CA GLU A 235 -23.02 3.98 -9.86
C GLU A 235 -23.85 2.84 -10.44
N LYS A 236 -25.10 3.12 -10.88
CA LYS A 236 -25.95 2.13 -11.56
C LYS A 236 -25.32 1.64 -12.86
N SER A 237 -24.77 2.54 -13.68
CA SER A 237 -24.08 2.16 -14.92
C SER A 237 -22.83 1.34 -14.65
N TYR A 238 -22.05 1.70 -13.62
CA TYR A 238 -20.85 0.96 -13.22
C TYR A 238 -21.19 -0.47 -12.78
N PHE A 239 -22.24 -0.61 -11.97
CA PHE A 239 -22.77 -1.91 -11.56
C PHE A 239 -23.16 -2.78 -12.77
N GLN A 240 -23.95 -2.23 -13.71
CA GLN A 240 -24.38 -2.96 -14.90
C GLN A 240 -23.20 -3.38 -15.79
N ASN A 241 -22.19 -2.51 -15.94
CA ASN A 241 -21.00 -2.84 -16.71
C ASN A 241 -20.20 -3.98 -16.06
N LYS A 242 -19.99 -3.94 -14.74
CA LYS A 242 -19.32 -5.02 -14.00
C LYS A 242 -20.09 -6.33 -14.08
N LEU A 243 -21.42 -6.28 -14.02
CA LEU A 243 -22.28 -7.44 -14.14
C LEU A 243 -22.18 -8.08 -15.53
N ASN A 244 -22.22 -7.27 -16.59
CA ASN A 244 -22.08 -7.74 -17.97
C ASN A 244 -20.70 -8.35 -18.21
N GLN A 245 -19.63 -7.69 -17.74
CA GLN A 245 -18.26 -8.21 -17.87
C GLN A 245 -18.08 -9.54 -17.12
N ALA A 246 -18.61 -9.65 -15.90
CA ALA A 246 -18.54 -10.89 -15.13
C ALA A 246 -19.32 -12.02 -15.81
N LYS A 247 -20.47 -11.70 -16.44
CA LYS A 247 -21.26 -12.64 -17.23
C LYS A 247 -20.52 -13.13 -18.47
N GLU A 248 -19.85 -12.24 -19.20
CA GLU A 248 -19.03 -12.59 -20.37
C GLU A 248 -17.86 -13.48 -19.96
N ASN A 249 -17.10 -13.11 -18.93
CA ASN A 249 -15.99 -13.91 -18.42
C ASN A 249 -16.42 -15.32 -17.99
N LEU A 250 -17.54 -15.43 -17.26
CA LEU A 250 -18.07 -16.72 -16.81
C LEU A 250 -18.49 -17.61 -17.99
N LYS A 251 -19.08 -17.01 -19.03
CA LYS A 251 -19.45 -17.72 -20.26
C LYS A 251 -18.21 -18.21 -21.00
N ASP A 252 -17.19 -17.36 -21.14
CA ASP A 252 -15.95 -17.73 -21.83
C ASP A 252 -15.22 -18.86 -21.11
N GLU A 253 -15.11 -18.80 -19.76
CA GLU A 253 -14.51 -19.88 -18.95
C GLU A 253 -15.29 -21.20 -19.08
N PHE A 254 -16.62 -21.12 -19.12
CA PHE A 254 -17.47 -22.30 -19.31
C PHE A 254 -17.27 -22.92 -20.70
N GLU A 255 -17.32 -22.13 -21.77
CA GLU A 255 -17.17 -22.64 -23.14
C GLU A 255 -15.76 -23.22 -23.38
N GLU A 256 -14.71 -22.60 -22.84
CA GLU A 256 -13.34 -23.13 -22.92
C GLU A 256 -13.23 -24.53 -22.28
N LYS A 257 -13.72 -24.68 -21.05
CA LYS A 257 -13.69 -25.97 -20.33
C LYS A 257 -14.61 -27.01 -20.97
N LYS A 258 -15.76 -26.58 -21.50
CA LYS A 258 -16.68 -27.44 -22.22
C LYS A 258 -16.04 -28.01 -23.48
N LEU A 259 -15.37 -27.17 -24.27
CA LEU A 259 -14.63 -27.62 -25.47
C LEU A 259 -13.52 -28.61 -25.10
N GLU A 260 -12.78 -28.35 -24.01
CA GLU A 260 -11.76 -29.28 -23.51
C GLU A 260 -12.35 -30.65 -23.15
N LEU A 261 -13.45 -30.69 -22.39
CA LEU A 261 -14.11 -31.94 -22.02
C LEU A 261 -14.72 -32.66 -23.22
N GLN A 262 -15.32 -31.92 -24.16
CA GLN A 262 -15.87 -32.49 -25.39
C GLN A 262 -14.79 -33.09 -26.29
N SER A 263 -13.61 -32.46 -26.38
CA SER A 263 -12.47 -33.04 -27.11
C SER A 263 -12.02 -34.36 -26.50
N LYS A 264 -11.91 -34.44 -25.15
CA LYS A 264 -11.58 -35.68 -24.44
C LYS A 264 -12.61 -36.79 -24.67
N ILE A 265 -13.89 -36.44 -24.71
CA ILE A 265 -14.98 -37.39 -25.00
C ILE A 265 -14.86 -37.90 -26.45
N SER A 266 -14.63 -37.01 -27.42
CA SER A 266 -14.45 -37.38 -28.84
C SER A 266 -13.24 -38.30 -29.06
N ASP A 267 -12.12 -38.02 -28.39
CA ASP A 267 -10.92 -38.85 -28.47
C ASP A 267 -11.18 -40.26 -27.91
N LEU A 268 -11.91 -40.37 -26.81
CA LEU A 268 -12.31 -41.65 -26.20
C LEU A 268 -13.30 -42.44 -27.07
N ASP A 269 -14.25 -41.77 -27.72
CA ASP A 269 -15.22 -42.41 -28.62
C ASP A 269 -14.54 -42.92 -29.93
N SER A 270 -13.46 -42.26 -30.36
CA SER A 270 -12.66 -42.69 -31.52
C SER A 270 -11.79 -43.93 -31.25
N GLN A 271 -11.31 -44.11 -30.00
CA GLN A 271 -10.51 -45.27 -29.60
C GLN A 271 -11.35 -46.55 -29.43
N THR A 272 -12.66 -46.44 -29.22
CA THR A 272 -13.57 -47.60 -29.16
C THR A 272 -13.97 -48.20 -30.51
N ASN A 273 -13.59 -47.59 -31.64
CA ASN A 273 -13.91 -48.07 -33.00
C ASN A 273 -12.69 -48.59 -33.79
N LEU A 274 -11.55 -48.80 -33.14
CA LEU A 274 -10.36 -49.39 -33.76
C LEU A 274 -9.86 -50.57 -32.92
N GLU A 275 -10.58 -51.69 -33.00
CA GLU A 275 -9.91 -52.99 -32.98
C GLU A 275 -9.51 -53.29 -34.42
N ASP A 276 -8.22 -53.61 -34.59
CA ASP A 276 -7.49 -54.01 -35.80
C ASP A 276 -7.22 -52.93 -36.86
N GLU A 277 -6.06 -52.28 -36.77
CA GLU A 277 -4.98 -52.41 -37.78
C GLU A 277 -3.76 -51.52 -37.47
N ASN A 278 -2.60 -52.16 -37.33
CA ASN A 278 -1.20 -51.72 -37.50
C ASN A 278 -0.78 -50.26 -37.19
N ASP A 279 0.13 -50.17 -36.20
CA ASP A 279 1.06 -49.06 -35.96
C ASP A 279 1.76 -48.58 -37.26
N SER A 280 1.43 -47.36 -37.71
CA SER A 280 2.33 -46.40 -38.42
C SER A 280 1.63 -45.20 -39.10
N ASN A 281 0.36 -44.89 -38.80
CA ASN A 281 -0.45 -43.92 -39.55
C ASN A 281 -0.84 -42.62 -38.82
N PHE A 282 0.05 -41.99 -38.04
CA PHE A 282 -0.28 -40.70 -37.41
C PHE A 282 0.07 -39.48 -38.29
N CYS A 283 -0.89 -38.57 -38.43
CA CYS A 283 -0.70 -37.23 -38.99
C CYS A 283 0.31 -36.45 -38.11
N SER A 284 1.42 -36.04 -38.70
CA SER A 284 2.46 -35.24 -38.05
C SER A 284 3.02 -34.20 -39.04
N LEU A 285 3.77 -33.22 -38.54
CA LEU A 285 4.47 -32.25 -39.37
C LEU A 285 5.49 -32.88 -40.34
N GLU A 286 5.89 -34.14 -40.08
CA GLU A 286 6.81 -34.91 -40.89
C GLU A 286 6.09 -35.80 -41.93
N ASN A 287 4.76 -35.89 -41.85
CA ASN A 287 3.90 -36.63 -42.79
C ASN A 287 2.59 -35.86 -43.12
N PRO A 288 2.70 -34.67 -43.76
CA PRO A 288 1.56 -33.76 -43.98
C PRO A 288 0.49 -34.33 -44.92
N GLU A 289 0.86 -35.31 -45.75
CA GLU A 289 0.00 -35.92 -46.77
C GLU A 289 -1.10 -36.81 -46.16
N LYS A 290 -0.94 -37.15 -44.86
CA LYS A 290 -1.93 -37.92 -44.08
C LYS A 290 -2.76 -37.07 -43.15
N CYS A 291 -2.60 -35.75 -43.20
CA CYS A 291 -3.37 -34.80 -42.40
C CYS A 291 -4.54 -34.25 -43.21
N SER A 292 -5.71 -34.14 -42.58
CA SER A 292 -6.82 -33.38 -43.17
C SER A 292 -6.49 -31.88 -43.25
N GLU A 293 -7.14 -31.15 -44.16
CA GLU A 293 -6.88 -29.71 -44.35
C GLU A 293 -7.10 -28.89 -43.06
N GLY A 294 -8.03 -29.31 -42.21
CA GLY A 294 -8.27 -28.71 -40.88
C GLY A 294 -7.15 -28.99 -39.88
N GLN A 295 -6.56 -30.18 -39.90
CA GLN A 295 -5.45 -30.56 -39.02
C GLN A 295 -4.15 -29.85 -39.40
N LEU A 296 -3.90 -29.64 -40.70
CA LEU A 296 -2.77 -28.83 -41.16
C LEU A 296 -2.91 -27.37 -40.71
N LYS A 297 -4.09 -26.77 -40.87
CA LYS A 297 -4.36 -25.40 -40.39
C LYS A 297 -4.18 -25.26 -38.88
N PHE A 298 -4.56 -26.28 -38.10
CA PHE A 298 -4.34 -26.32 -36.66
C PHE A 298 -2.85 -26.41 -36.29
N LEU A 299 -2.11 -27.34 -36.90
CA LEU A 299 -0.66 -27.50 -36.67
C LEU A 299 0.13 -26.26 -37.08
N GLU A 300 -0.28 -25.57 -38.14
CA GLU A 300 0.29 -24.29 -38.56
C GLU A 300 -0.09 -23.14 -37.60
N SER A 301 -1.31 -23.13 -37.07
CA SER A 301 -1.75 -22.11 -36.10
C SER A 301 -0.94 -22.13 -34.80
N LEU A 302 -0.49 -23.32 -34.37
CA LEU A 302 0.35 -23.51 -33.18
C LEU A 302 1.75 -22.91 -33.34
N LYS A 303 2.28 -22.78 -34.57
CA LYS A 303 3.54 -22.05 -34.82
C LYS A 303 3.38 -20.52 -34.71
N SER A 304 2.16 -19.99 -34.80
CA SER A 304 1.92 -18.54 -34.90
C SER A 304 1.55 -17.83 -33.59
N LYS A 305 1.35 -18.55 -32.48
CA LYS A 305 0.92 -17.96 -31.20
C LYS A 305 1.86 -18.29 -30.03
N SER A 306 3.12 -17.87 -30.14
CA SER A 306 3.99 -17.71 -28.97
C SER A 306 3.78 -16.33 -28.34
N GLY A 307 2.86 -16.22 -27.38
CA GLY A 307 2.80 -15.00 -26.57
C GLY A 307 1.46 -14.66 -25.95
N PHE A 308 0.88 -15.53 -25.12
CA PHE A 308 -0.29 -15.15 -24.30
C PHE A 308 -0.37 -15.85 -22.93
N GLY A 309 0.78 -16.21 -22.34
CA GLY A 309 0.85 -17.03 -21.12
C GLY A 309 1.23 -16.31 -19.82
N LYS A 310 1.06 -14.99 -19.67
CA LYS A 310 1.60 -14.26 -18.49
C LYS A 310 0.65 -13.34 -17.70
N LYS A 311 -0.67 -13.36 -17.90
CA LYS A 311 -1.58 -12.48 -17.13
C LYS A 311 -2.81 -13.12 -16.47
N VAL A 312 -2.97 -14.44 -16.50
CA VAL A 312 -4.14 -15.13 -15.91
C VAL A 312 -3.84 -15.79 -14.54
N SER A 313 -2.57 -15.85 -14.10
CA SER A 313 -2.20 -16.57 -12.87
C SER A 313 -2.55 -15.87 -11.54
N GLN A 314 -3.08 -14.64 -11.55
CA GLN A 314 -3.36 -13.89 -10.32
C GLN A 314 -4.82 -13.93 -9.85
N ILE A 315 -5.74 -14.51 -10.62
CA ILE A 315 -7.16 -14.66 -10.21
C ILE A 315 -7.45 -16.08 -9.72
N SER A 316 -6.66 -17.08 -10.14
CA SER A 316 -6.86 -18.48 -9.74
C SER A 316 -6.44 -18.83 -8.30
N GLU A 317 -5.64 -17.99 -7.63
CA GLU A 317 -5.19 -18.26 -6.25
C GLU A 317 -6.26 -17.97 -5.19
N PHE A 318 -7.27 -17.15 -5.50
CA PHE A 318 -8.36 -16.87 -4.53
C PHE A 318 -9.40 -17.99 -4.44
N TYR A 319 -9.53 -18.83 -5.49
CA TYR A 319 -10.50 -19.93 -5.55
C TYR A 319 -9.92 -21.31 -5.19
N LYS A 320 -8.60 -21.45 -5.05
CA LYS A 320 -7.98 -22.73 -4.67
C LYS A 320 -8.18 -23.10 -3.19
N ASN A 321 -8.38 -22.12 -2.31
CA ASN A 321 -8.49 -22.38 -0.87
C ASN A 321 -9.86 -22.88 -0.41
N SER A 322 -10.87 -23.00 -1.29
CA SER A 322 -12.19 -23.54 -0.93
C SER A 322 -12.43 -24.98 -1.38
N LEU A 323 -11.54 -25.59 -2.18
CA LEU A 323 -11.78 -26.90 -2.79
C LEU A 323 -11.12 -28.07 -2.03
N ASP A 324 -10.17 -27.81 -1.13
CA ASP A 324 -9.39 -28.85 -0.44
C ASP A 324 -9.98 -29.30 0.92
N LEU A 325 -11.21 -28.90 1.26
CA LEU A 325 -11.84 -29.22 2.55
C LEU A 325 -13.01 -30.21 2.50
N GLU A 326 -13.45 -30.66 1.31
CA GLU A 326 -14.60 -31.59 1.18
C GLU A 326 -14.25 -33.01 0.73
N LEU A 327 -12.98 -33.35 0.47
CA LEU A 327 -12.60 -34.68 -0.07
C LEU A 327 -12.00 -35.67 0.93
N THR A 328 -12.10 -35.42 2.25
CA THR A 328 -11.47 -36.28 3.28
C THR A 328 -12.41 -36.88 4.33
N GLN A 329 -13.72 -36.96 4.07
CA GLN A 329 -14.64 -37.67 4.95
C GLN A 329 -15.68 -38.47 4.16
N GLU A 330 -15.28 -39.64 3.65
CA GLU A 330 -16.15 -40.81 3.50
C GLU A 330 -15.31 -42.01 3.03
N LYS A 331 -14.91 -42.88 3.96
CA LYS A 331 -14.58 -44.30 3.71
C LYS A 331 -14.20 -45.03 5.01
N THR A 332 -15.20 -45.64 5.65
CA THR A 332 -15.11 -46.84 6.52
C THR A 332 -16.54 -47.38 6.64
N ALA A 333 -16.92 -48.44 5.90
CA ALA A 333 -17.10 -49.85 6.28
C ALA A 333 -18.29 -50.33 5.38
N GLU A 334 -18.49 -51.55 4.88
CA GLU A 334 -18.24 -52.91 5.37
C GLU A 334 -18.48 -53.93 4.21
N ASN A 335 -18.09 -55.19 4.44
CA ASN A 335 -18.01 -56.36 3.54
C ASN A 335 -19.28 -56.82 2.78
N SER A 336 -19.12 -57.50 1.63
CA SER A 336 -19.44 -58.95 1.45
C SER A 336 -19.24 -59.49 0.01
N ASN A 337 -18.99 -60.80 -0.05
CA ASN A 337 -18.60 -61.64 -1.19
C ASN A 337 -19.55 -61.65 -2.41
N SER A 338 -18.98 -61.79 -3.62
CA SER A 338 -18.98 -63.03 -4.45
C SER A 338 -19.09 -62.78 -5.96
N ASN A 339 -18.41 -63.67 -6.68
CA ASN A 339 -18.57 -64.10 -8.07
C ASN A 339 -17.88 -63.34 -9.20
N SER A 340 -17.14 -64.18 -9.93
CA SER A 340 -16.37 -63.93 -11.14
C SER A 340 -17.24 -63.57 -12.33
N GLU A 341 -16.91 -62.48 -13.00
CA GLU A 341 -17.15 -62.29 -14.43
C GLU A 341 -16.10 -61.31 -15.00
N ASN A 342 -15.75 -61.52 -16.26
CA ASN A 342 -14.61 -60.96 -17.01
C ASN A 342 -14.26 -59.46 -16.75
N PRO A 343 -13.01 -59.11 -16.37
CA PRO A 343 -12.61 -57.73 -16.07
C PRO A 343 -12.36 -56.83 -17.30
N ALA A 344 -12.34 -57.37 -18.53
CA ALA A 344 -11.96 -56.60 -19.71
C ALA A 344 -13.06 -55.66 -20.27
N ARG A 345 -14.34 -55.89 -19.95
CA ARG A 345 -15.46 -55.03 -20.43
C ARG A 345 -15.89 -53.94 -19.46
N LEU A 346 -15.61 -54.07 -18.16
CA LEU A 346 -15.97 -53.06 -17.15
C LEU A 346 -15.01 -51.86 -17.12
N ILE A 347 -13.74 -52.06 -17.50
CA ILE A 347 -12.70 -51.02 -17.46
C ILE A 347 -12.86 -49.95 -18.56
N ASN A 348 -13.52 -50.29 -19.68
CA ASN A 348 -13.78 -49.33 -20.76
C ASN A 348 -14.99 -48.42 -20.48
N ASN A 349 -16.00 -48.91 -19.74
CA ASN A 349 -17.17 -48.12 -19.37
C ASN A 349 -16.82 -47.05 -18.31
N GLU A 350 -16.00 -47.39 -17.30
CA GLU A 350 -15.56 -46.42 -16.27
C GLU A 350 -14.69 -45.28 -16.84
N LYS A 351 -13.95 -45.52 -17.92
CA LYS A 351 -13.12 -44.48 -18.59
C LYS A 351 -13.95 -43.51 -19.43
N GLN A 352 -15.10 -43.93 -19.97
CA GLN A 352 -16.00 -43.08 -20.76
C GLN A 352 -17.01 -42.30 -19.91
N GLU A 353 -17.41 -42.82 -18.74
CA GLU A 353 -18.39 -42.15 -17.87
C GLU A 353 -17.81 -40.93 -17.14
N LYS A 354 -16.51 -40.92 -16.85
CA LYS A 354 -15.88 -39.85 -16.06
C LYS A 354 -15.92 -38.46 -16.74
N PRO A 355 -15.52 -38.28 -18.01
CA PRO A 355 -15.59 -36.97 -18.67
C PRO A 355 -17.03 -36.49 -18.91
N LYS A 356 -17.97 -37.41 -19.14
CA LYS A 356 -19.40 -37.09 -19.29
C LYS A 356 -20.00 -36.61 -17.95
N SER A 357 -19.63 -37.26 -16.84
CA SER A 357 -19.99 -36.82 -15.49
C SER A 357 -19.37 -35.45 -15.15
N GLU A 358 -18.11 -35.22 -15.53
CA GLU A 358 -17.43 -33.93 -15.34
C GLU A 358 -18.10 -32.80 -16.14
N LEU A 359 -18.56 -33.06 -17.36
CA LEU A 359 -19.30 -32.09 -18.16
C LEU A 359 -20.64 -31.72 -17.52
N ALA A 360 -21.40 -32.72 -17.02
CA ALA A 360 -22.66 -32.45 -16.32
C ALA A 360 -22.45 -31.61 -15.05
N LYS A 361 -21.40 -31.90 -14.27
CA LYS A 361 -21.00 -31.10 -13.11
C LYS A 361 -20.58 -29.68 -13.49
N LEU A 362 -19.90 -29.51 -14.63
CA LEU A 362 -19.51 -28.20 -15.15
C LEU A 362 -20.74 -27.36 -15.52
N GLU A 363 -21.74 -27.97 -16.18
CA GLU A 363 -23.00 -27.29 -16.54
C GLU A 363 -23.83 -26.90 -15.31
N GLU A 364 -23.90 -27.78 -14.30
CA GLU A 364 -24.57 -27.49 -13.03
C GLU A 364 -23.86 -26.35 -12.29
N LYS A 365 -22.53 -26.40 -12.22
CA LYS A 365 -21.72 -25.33 -11.63
C LYS A 365 -21.95 -24.00 -12.34
N TYR A 366 -21.93 -23.97 -13.67
CA TYR A 366 -22.15 -22.75 -14.45
C TYR A 366 -23.54 -22.13 -14.19
N LYS A 367 -24.58 -22.95 -14.07
CA LYS A 367 -25.92 -22.47 -13.68
C LYS A 367 -25.93 -21.85 -12.29
N LYS A 368 -25.31 -22.53 -11.32
CA LYS A 368 -25.20 -22.02 -9.94
C LYS A 368 -24.39 -20.72 -9.87
N ASP A 369 -23.31 -20.61 -10.64
CA ASP A 369 -22.48 -19.41 -10.70
C ASP A 369 -23.25 -18.26 -11.36
N LEU A 370 -24.06 -18.52 -12.40
CA LEU A 370 -24.95 -17.52 -13.00
C LEU A 370 -26.03 -17.01 -12.04
N GLU A 371 -26.62 -17.90 -11.24
CA GLU A 371 -27.61 -17.53 -10.21
C GLU A 371 -27.02 -16.64 -9.12
N ASN A 372 -25.75 -16.85 -8.76
CA ASN A 372 -25.04 -16.08 -7.73
C ASN A 372 -24.32 -14.83 -8.26
N LEU A 373 -24.20 -14.68 -9.58
CA LEU A 373 -23.39 -13.65 -10.24
C LEU A 373 -23.68 -12.23 -9.76
N GLU A 374 -24.97 -11.87 -9.64
CA GLU A 374 -25.34 -10.53 -9.17
C GLU A 374 -24.86 -10.28 -7.74
N THR A 375 -25.03 -11.27 -6.86
CA THR A 375 -24.60 -11.21 -5.46
C THR A 375 -23.09 -11.06 -5.36
N ASP A 376 -22.33 -11.79 -6.18
CA ASP A 376 -20.88 -11.73 -6.16
C ASP A 376 -20.34 -10.41 -6.72
N VAL A 377 -20.97 -9.87 -7.76
CA VAL A 377 -20.67 -8.51 -8.26
C VAL A 377 -20.98 -7.45 -7.19
N ARG A 378 -22.08 -7.59 -6.44
CA ARG A 378 -22.40 -6.70 -5.31
C ARG A 378 -21.35 -6.77 -4.22
N LYS A 379 -20.84 -7.95 -3.86
CA LYS A 379 -19.75 -8.13 -2.89
C LYS A 379 -18.45 -7.48 -3.36
N LEU A 380 -18.09 -7.63 -4.64
CA LEU A 380 -16.91 -7.00 -5.23
C LEU A 380 -17.02 -5.47 -5.15
N ILE A 381 -18.16 -4.91 -5.54
CA ILE A 381 -18.41 -3.46 -5.47
C ILE A 381 -18.41 -2.97 -4.02
N TYR A 382 -18.96 -3.75 -3.09
CA TYR A 382 -18.91 -3.44 -1.66
C TYR A 382 -17.47 -3.38 -1.14
N ALA A 383 -16.60 -4.29 -1.59
CA ALA A 383 -15.18 -4.27 -1.25
C ALA A 383 -14.48 -3.03 -1.84
N GLU A 384 -14.72 -2.69 -3.11
CA GLU A 384 -14.19 -1.49 -3.76
C GLU A 384 -14.63 -0.21 -3.03
N LYS A 385 -15.91 -0.09 -2.68
CA LYS A 385 -16.45 1.06 -1.94
C LYS A 385 -15.88 1.17 -0.52
N ASN A 386 -15.51 0.05 0.10
CA ASN A 386 -14.86 0.00 1.41
C ASN A 386 -13.36 0.30 1.38
N ASP A 387 -12.69 0.17 0.23
CA ASP A 387 -11.30 0.59 0.07
C ASP A 387 -11.23 2.12 -0.08
N LEU A 388 -11.14 2.78 1.06
CA LEU A 388 -11.01 4.24 1.15
C LEU A 388 -9.60 4.75 0.87
N TYR A 389 -8.61 3.86 0.76
CA TYR A 389 -7.21 4.25 0.71
C TYR A 389 -6.63 4.16 -0.70
N GLN A 390 -7.32 3.55 -1.64
CA GLN A 390 -6.87 3.48 -3.03
C GLN A 390 -7.81 4.24 -3.95
N SER A 391 -7.23 4.77 -5.02
CA SER A 391 -7.98 5.32 -6.14
C SER A 391 -8.79 4.20 -6.80
N ASN A 392 -10.11 4.37 -6.83
CA ASN A 392 -11.10 3.50 -7.44
C ASN A 392 -12.30 4.34 -7.89
N PHE A 393 -13.28 3.70 -8.52
CA PHE A 393 -14.46 4.39 -9.02
C PHE A 393 -15.17 5.23 -7.95
N PHE A 394 -15.35 4.73 -6.73
CA PHE A 394 -16.04 5.46 -5.65
C PHE A 394 -15.18 6.55 -5.02
N THR A 395 -13.85 6.41 -5.07
CA THR A 395 -12.98 7.48 -4.61
C THR A 395 -12.90 8.63 -5.59
N ASP A 396 -13.02 8.34 -6.88
CA ASP A 396 -12.80 9.27 -7.99
C ASP A 396 -14.06 9.48 -8.83
N ILE A 397 -15.25 9.16 -8.30
CA ILE A 397 -16.51 9.26 -9.07
C ILE A 397 -16.78 10.69 -9.56
N THR A 398 -16.27 11.70 -8.85
CA THR A 398 -16.39 13.12 -9.19
C THR A 398 -15.21 13.64 -10.02
N SER A 399 -14.22 12.81 -10.32
CA SER A 399 -13.04 13.17 -11.09
C SER A 399 -13.34 13.36 -12.58
N ASP A 400 -14.22 12.56 -13.18
CA ASP A 400 -14.68 12.75 -14.57
C ASP A 400 -16.16 13.10 -14.58
N ILE A 401 -16.42 14.40 -14.54
CA ILE A 401 -17.77 14.97 -14.56
C ILE A 401 -18.15 15.50 -15.96
N SER A 402 -17.39 15.16 -17.00
CA SER A 402 -17.65 15.58 -18.39
C SER A 402 -19.06 15.27 -18.87
N SER A 403 -19.62 14.15 -18.41
CA SER A 403 -20.95 13.69 -18.83
C SER A 403 -22.09 14.28 -17.98
N PHE A 404 -21.80 15.18 -17.02
CA PHE A 404 -22.83 15.81 -16.21
C PHE A 404 -23.42 17.00 -16.94
N ASN A 405 -24.65 16.82 -17.43
CA ASN A 405 -25.42 17.91 -18.05
C ASN A 405 -26.08 18.77 -16.98
N SER A 406 -25.29 19.67 -16.39
CA SER A 406 -25.75 20.56 -15.32
C SER A 406 -26.55 21.75 -15.86
N PRO A 407 -27.70 22.11 -15.25
CA PRO A 407 -28.36 23.38 -15.54
C PRO A 407 -27.61 24.59 -14.93
N PHE A 408 -26.55 24.34 -14.17
CA PHE A 408 -25.75 25.38 -13.49
C PHE A 408 -24.39 25.55 -14.14
N ASN A 409 -23.94 26.81 -14.23
CA ASN A 409 -22.56 27.14 -14.62
C ASN A 409 -21.63 26.99 -13.42
N PHE A 410 -20.78 25.96 -13.44
CA PHE A 410 -19.81 25.70 -12.39
C PHE A 410 -18.46 25.28 -12.98
N TYR A 411 -17.43 25.34 -12.14
CA TYR A 411 -16.09 24.86 -12.41
C TYR A 411 -15.70 23.83 -11.35
N LYS A 412 -14.91 22.84 -11.73
CA LYS A 412 -14.30 21.90 -10.80
C LYS A 412 -12.85 22.32 -10.55
N TYR A 413 -12.44 22.26 -9.31
CA TYR A 413 -11.07 22.46 -8.87
C TYR A 413 -10.66 21.27 -8.03
N SER A 414 -9.40 20.88 -8.08
CA SER A 414 -8.87 19.77 -7.29
C SER A 414 -7.81 20.26 -6.32
N LEU A 415 -7.72 19.63 -5.16
CA LEU A 415 -6.70 19.90 -4.16
C LEU A 415 -5.33 19.83 -4.83
N PHE A 416 -4.57 20.91 -4.71
CA PHE A 416 -3.31 21.12 -5.43
C PHE A 416 -2.13 21.34 -4.48
N SER A 417 -2.33 22.14 -3.45
CA SER A 417 -1.29 22.42 -2.48
C SER A 417 -1.87 22.68 -1.10
N ILE A 418 -0.98 22.58 -0.11
CA ILE A 418 -1.27 22.87 1.27
C ILE A 418 -0.14 23.74 1.83
N ASP A 419 -0.50 24.95 2.27
CA ASP A 419 0.43 25.92 2.85
C ASP A 419 0.17 26.05 4.36
N LEU A 420 0.54 25.00 5.11
CA LEU A 420 0.65 25.10 6.56
C LEU A 420 1.94 25.88 6.86
N GLU A 421 1.86 27.21 6.97
CA GLU A 421 3.01 28.04 7.37
C GLU A 421 3.68 27.43 8.63
N LYS A 422 5.02 27.51 8.70
CA LYS A 422 5.73 27.38 9.98
C LYS A 422 5.12 28.43 10.89
N THR A 423 4.43 28.01 11.95
CA THR A 423 3.98 28.91 13.00
C THR A 423 5.14 29.83 13.36
N THR A 424 4.99 31.12 13.10
CA THR A 424 6.00 32.11 13.43
C THR A 424 6.27 32.02 14.93
N GLU A 425 7.53 32.18 15.35
CA GLU A 425 7.95 32.14 16.76
C GLU A 425 7.10 33.07 17.66
N LYS A 426 6.47 34.11 17.07
CA LYS A 426 5.52 35.00 17.77
C LYS A 426 4.22 34.31 18.21
N GLU A 427 3.70 33.32 17.47
CA GLU A 427 2.52 32.54 17.90
C GLU A 427 2.90 31.43 18.88
N GLN A 428 4.09 30.82 18.73
CA GLN A 428 4.64 29.89 19.72
C GLN A 428 4.84 30.60 21.07
N ASN A 429 5.33 31.84 21.07
CA ASN A 429 5.48 32.65 22.28
C ASN A 429 4.15 33.16 22.88
N LYS A 430 3.07 33.24 22.09
CA LYS A 430 1.72 33.56 22.60
C LYS A 430 1.02 32.33 23.19
N ILE A 431 1.33 31.13 22.71
CA ILE A 431 0.87 29.85 23.29
C ILE A 431 1.72 29.45 24.52
N LEU A 432 2.98 29.91 24.60
CA LEU A 432 3.88 29.70 25.75
C LEU A 432 3.65 30.64 26.94
N LYS A 433 2.78 31.65 26.84
CA LYS A 433 2.17 32.27 28.02
C LYS A 433 0.90 31.50 28.37
N SER A 434 1.08 30.33 28.94
CA SER A 434 -0.02 29.58 29.54
C SER A 434 -0.68 30.45 30.63
N PRO A 435 -2.02 30.42 30.76
CA PRO A 435 -2.64 30.82 32.01
C PRO A 435 -2.05 29.99 33.16
N GLU A 436 -2.03 30.59 34.34
CA GLU A 436 -1.41 30.06 35.55
C GLU A 436 -1.58 28.55 35.72
N LYS A 437 -0.44 27.90 36.03
CA LYS A 437 -0.25 26.49 36.40
C LYS A 437 -1.55 25.73 36.66
N SER A 438 -2.10 25.09 35.63
CA SER A 438 -3.03 23.98 35.89
C SER A 438 -2.19 22.76 36.28
N ASN A 439 -2.38 22.30 37.51
CA ASN A 439 -1.86 21.04 38.05
C ASN A 439 -2.34 19.79 37.28
N TYR A 440 -3.07 19.98 36.17
CA TYR A 440 -3.68 18.92 35.38
C TYR A 440 -2.65 18.15 34.57
N PHE A 441 -1.70 18.78 33.87
CA PHE A 441 -0.82 18.06 32.94
C PHE A 441 0.10 17.02 33.62
N ASN A 442 0.57 17.30 34.84
CA ASN A 442 1.35 16.34 35.63
C ASN A 442 0.48 15.19 36.19
N LYS A 443 -0.83 15.37 36.27
CA LYS A 443 -1.78 14.33 36.71
C LYS A 443 -2.08 13.32 35.61
N TYR A 444 -1.83 13.66 34.34
CA TYR A 444 -2.11 12.78 33.19
C TYR A 444 -0.91 12.32 32.38
N SER A 445 0.32 12.70 32.74
CA SER A 445 1.53 12.10 32.17
C SER A 445 1.55 10.58 32.33
N ASP A 446 0.93 10.07 33.39
CA ASP A 446 0.85 8.65 33.69
C ASP A 446 -0.19 7.92 32.81
N PHE A 447 -1.11 8.66 32.18
CA PHE A 447 -2.12 8.14 31.24
C PHE A 447 -1.74 8.35 29.77
N ILE A 448 -0.61 9.03 29.48
CA ILE A 448 -0.02 9.02 28.14
C ILE A 448 0.50 7.61 27.90
N ASP A 449 -0.11 6.90 26.96
CA ASP A 449 0.39 5.59 26.57
C ASP A 449 1.84 5.74 26.10
N LYS A 450 2.76 5.15 26.87
CA LYS A 450 4.20 5.17 26.58
C LYS A 450 4.53 4.49 25.25
N LYS A 451 3.57 3.76 24.65
CA LYS A 451 3.68 3.16 23.31
C LYS A 451 3.42 4.15 22.18
N LEU A 452 2.88 5.34 22.44
CA LEU A 452 2.73 6.38 21.43
C LEU A 452 4.10 7.03 21.19
N GLU A 453 4.55 7.09 19.94
CA GLU A 453 5.82 7.69 19.50
C GLU A 453 5.82 9.23 19.67
N ILE A 454 5.65 9.72 20.89
CA ILE A 454 5.60 11.14 21.21
C ILE A 454 6.98 11.58 21.66
N LYS A 455 7.53 12.60 21.01
CA LYS A 455 8.77 13.25 21.41
C LYS A 455 8.57 13.90 22.78
N SER A 456 9.42 13.57 23.75
CA SER A 456 9.29 14.18 25.08
C SER A 456 9.69 15.66 25.03
N LYS A 457 9.16 16.49 25.95
CA LYS A 457 9.29 17.96 25.90
C LYS A 457 10.74 18.48 25.83
N ASN A 458 11.70 17.71 26.34
CA ASN A 458 13.12 18.08 26.40
C ASN A 458 14.02 17.19 25.52
N GLU A 459 13.46 16.27 24.76
CA GLU A 459 14.20 15.39 23.84
C GLU A 459 14.57 16.17 22.57
N THR A 460 15.77 16.00 22.06
CA THR A 460 16.20 16.53 20.75
C THR A 460 15.62 15.67 19.61
N GLU A 461 15.73 16.13 18.36
CA GLU A 461 15.27 15.32 17.21
C GLU A 461 16.15 14.06 17.02
N GLU A 462 17.45 14.18 17.25
CA GLU A 462 18.38 13.04 17.17
C GLU A 462 18.10 12.01 18.25
N GLU A 463 17.84 12.45 19.50
CA GLU A 463 17.46 11.54 20.60
C GLU A 463 16.14 10.83 20.29
N PHE A 464 15.15 11.56 19.78
CA PHE A 464 13.86 10.99 19.40
C PHE A 464 13.99 9.92 18.30
N ASN A 465 14.73 10.23 17.23
CA ASN A 465 14.96 9.27 16.15
C ASN A 465 15.75 8.06 16.64
N SER A 466 16.77 8.28 17.46
CA SER A 466 17.56 7.18 18.04
C SER A 466 16.71 6.30 18.95
N ARG A 467 15.80 6.88 19.76
CA ARG A 467 14.87 6.12 20.59
C ARG A 467 13.95 5.26 19.73
N LYS A 468 13.40 5.82 18.64
CA LYS A 468 12.58 5.05 17.69
C LYS A 468 13.33 3.88 17.08
N VAL A 469 14.61 4.06 16.73
CA VAL A 469 15.45 2.97 16.22
C VAL A 469 15.58 1.85 17.27
N TYR A 470 15.91 2.19 18.52
CA TYR A 470 16.00 1.20 19.60
C TYR A 470 14.67 0.53 19.90
N GLU A 471 13.57 1.28 19.96
CA GLU A 471 12.22 0.75 20.15
C GLU A 471 11.86 -0.24 19.05
N TYR A 472 12.14 0.08 17.78
CA TYR A 472 11.94 -0.83 16.67
C TYR A 472 12.76 -2.12 16.85
N ILE A 473 14.06 -2.02 17.11
CA ILE A 473 14.93 -3.19 17.35
C ILE A 473 14.39 -4.06 18.50
N PHE A 474 14.07 -3.45 19.65
CA PHE A 474 13.57 -4.17 20.81
C PHE A 474 12.21 -4.84 20.54
N ASN A 475 11.31 -4.18 19.82
CA ASN A 475 10.02 -4.74 19.42
C ASN A 475 10.20 -5.91 18.45
N THR A 476 11.18 -5.86 17.55
CA THR A 476 11.52 -6.97 16.66
C THR A 476 12.07 -8.17 17.42
N ILE A 477 12.91 -7.95 18.44
CA ILE A 477 13.51 -9.02 19.26
C ILE A 477 12.42 -9.71 20.10
N TRP A 478 11.67 -8.95 20.90
CA TRP A 478 10.80 -9.53 21.93
C TRP A 478 9.31 -9.61 21.56
N LYS A 479 8.86 -9.06 20.43
CA LYS A 479 7.48 -9.20 19.90
C LYS A 479 6.38 -9.07 20.99
N ASN A 480 6.53 -8.10 21.89
CA ASN A 480 5.71 -7.78 23.07
C ASN A 480 6.02 -8.51 24.41
N ASP A 481 7.07 -9.31 24.50
CA ASP A 481 7.57 -9.85 25.79
C ASP A 481 8.37 -8.78 26.57
N GLU A 482 7.64 -7.86 27.18
CA GLU A 482 8.21 -6.79 28.02
C GLU A 482 8.97 -7.36 29.23
N LYS A 483 8.62 -8.54 29.75
CA LYS A 483 9.31 -9.15 30.89
C LYS A 483 10.74 -9.58 30.50
N ALA A 484 10.88 -10.27 29.36
CA ALA A 484 12.20 -10.68 28.86
C ALA A 484 13.07 -9.48 28.48
N LYS A 485 12.47 -8.45 27.86
CA LYS A 485 13.15 -7.18 27.55
C LYS A 485 13.66 -6.48 28.81
N VAL A 486 12.81 -6.28 29.82
CA VAL A 486 13.19 -5.65 31.08
C VAL A 486 14.27 -6.47 31.80
N PHE A 487 14.15 -7.80 31.82
CA PHE A 487 15.17 -8.68 32.40
C PHE A 487 16.53 -8.52 31.69
N TYR A 488 16.53 -8.53 30.36
CA TYR A 488 17.74 -8.33 29.56
C TYR A 488 18.39 -6.97 29.83
N LEU A 489 17.61 -5.88 29.76
CA LEU A 489 18.12 -4.53 29.98
C LEU A 489 18.63 -4.32 31.41
N ASN A 490 17.93 -4.84 32.41
CA ASN A 490 18.37 -4.79 33.80
C ASN A 490 19.67 -5.56 34.01
N ASN A 491 19.81 -6.73 33.38
CA ASN A 491 21.05 -7.48 33.44
C ASN A 491 22.19 -6.74 32.74
N TYR A 492 21.98 -6.25 31.52
CA TYR A 492 22.97 -5.47 30.77
C TYR A 492 23.46 -4.25 31.55
N ARG A 493 22.55 -3.47 32.17
CA ARG A 493 22.86 -2.25 32.91
C ARG A 493 23.49 -2.47 34.28
N LYS A 494 23.69 -3.71 34.74
CA LYS A 494 24.45 -3.96 35.98
C LYS A 494 25.89 -3.49 35.80
N GLN A 495 26.37 -2.72 36.76
CA GLN A 495 27.73 -2.16 36.76
C GLN A 495 28.80 -3.23 36.47
N GLU A 496 28.73 -4.38 37.16
CA GLU A 496 29.64 -5.51 36.95
C GLU A 496 29.67 -6.01 35.49
N ASN A 497 28.51 -6.07 34.83
CA ASN A 497 28.43 -6.53 33.44
C ASN A 497 29.02 -5.49 32.49
N ILE A 498 28.74 -4.20 32.70
CA ILE A 498 29.34 -3.13 31.90
C ILE A 498 30.86 -3.13 32.08
N GLU A 499 31.37 -3.23 33.31
CA GLU A 499 32.81 -3.30 33.59
C GLU A 499 33.47 -4.52 32.93
N LYS A 500 32.79 -5.69 32.94
CA LYS A 500 33.26 -6.88 32.24
C LYS A 500 33.32 -6.69 30.73
N LEU A 501 32.31 -6.05 30.14
CA LEU A 501 32.29 -5.73 28.71
C LEU A 501 33.40 -4.73 28.36
N GLU A 502 33.59 -3.70 29.16
CA GLU A 502 34.66 -2.71 28.99
C GLU A 502 36.05 -3.34 29.10
N ALA A 503 36.28 -4.22 30.09
CA ALA A 503 37.56 -4.91 30.25
C ALA A 503 37.88 -5.78 29.03
N LYS A 504 36.92 -6.56 28.54
CA LYS A 504 37.08 -7.38 27.33
C LYS A 504 37.32 -6.52 26.09
N TRP A 505 36.52 -5.48 25.91
CA TRP A 505 36.66 -4.55 24.79
C TRP A 505 38.05 -3.90 24.78
N ASN A 506 38.54 -3.43 25.92
CA ASN A 506 39.88 -2.85 26.05
C ASN A 506 40.99 -3.84 25.68
N THR A 507 40.87 -5.12 26.05
CA THR A 507 41.82 -6.17 25.64
C THR A 507 41.83 -6.36 24.13
N ILE A 508 40.65 -6.50 23.52
CA ILE A 508 40.51 -6.62 22.07
C ILE A 508 41.11 -5.41 21.36
N GLN A 509 40.84 -4.19 21.83
CA GLN A 509 41.37 -2.97 21.24
C GLN A 509 42.89 -2.87 21.32
N LYS A 510 43.52 -3.28 22.43
CA LYS A 510 44.98 -3.37 22.54
C LYS A 510 45.55 -4.34 21.50
N ASN A 511 44.90 -5.50 21.32
CA ASN A 511 45.33 -6.50 20.35
C ASN A 511 45.16 -6.00 18.91
N LEU A 512 44.05 -5.30 18.60
CA LEU A 512 43.79 -4.71 17.29
C LEU A 512 44.82 -3.63 16.92
N VAL A 513 45.25 -2.78 17.86
CA VAL A 513 46.30 -1.78 17.63
C VAL A 513 47.65 -2.44 17.34
N ASN A 514 47.93 -3.59 17.95
CA ASN A 514 49.18 -4.33 17.76
C ASN A 514 49.22 -5.17 16.46
N LEU A 515 48.11 -5.28 15.72
CA LEU A 515 48.04 -6.03 14.45
C LEU A 515 48.98 -5.50 13.35
N GLN A 516 49.45 -4.25 13.46
CA GLN A 516 50.44 -3.71 12.53
C GLN A 516 51.82 -4.37 12.66
N PHE A 517 52.08 -5.16 13.72
CA PHE A 517 53.42 -5.65 14.06
C PHE A 517 53.60 -7.18 14.07
N GLU A 518 52.53 -7.98 14.22
CA GLU A 518 52.64 -9.45 14.33
C GLU A 518 51.58 -10.19 13.49
N ARG A 519 51.96 -10.69 12.30
CA ARG A 519 51.04 -11.39 11.37
C ARG A 519 50.57 -12.76 11.88
N GLU A 520 51.31 -13.40 12.79
CA GLU A 520 51.07 -14.79 13.19
C GLU A 520 49.78 -15.01 14.02
N ASN A 521 49.19 -13.95 14.59
CA ASN A 521 47.96 -14.02 15.39
C ASN A 521 46.77 -13.26 14.78
N TYR A 522 46.85 -12.83 13.52
CA TYR A 522 45.85 -11.98 12.88
C TYR A 522 44.45 -12.61 12.91
N ASP A 523 44.32 -13.86 12.44
CA ASP A 523 43.02 -14.54 12.34
C ASP A 523 42.37 -14.74 13.72
N ALA A 524 43.17 -15.09 14.74
CA ALA A 524 42.68 -15.29 16.10
C ALA A 524 42.17 -13.97 16.72
N ILE A 525 42.90 -12.87 16.53
CA ILE A 525 42.52 -11.55 17.05
C ILE A 525 41.26 -11.02 16.33
N ILE A 526 41.18 -11.17 15.01
CA ILE A 526 39.99 -10.79 14.23
C ILE A 526 38.79 -11.63 14.64
N GLN A 527 38.96 -12.94 14.83
CA GLN A 527 37.88 -13.81 15.29
C GLN A 527 37.40 -13.44 16.71
N GLU A 528 38.31 -13.08 17.62
CA GLU A 528 37.93 -12.59 18.96
C GLU A 528 37.11 -11.29 18.86
N TYR A 529 37.56 -10.35 18.02
CA TYR A 529 36.84 -9.12 17.70
C TYR A 529 35.44 -9.39 17.12
N GLU A 530 35.36 -10.23 16.10
CA GLU A 530 34.10 -10.56 15.40
C GLU A 530 33.08 -11.16 16.36
N ASN A 531 33.52 -12.13 17.17
CA ASN A 531 32.67 -12.76 18.19
C ASN A 531 32.18 -11.74 19.21
N PHE A 532 33.07 -10.89 19.73
CA PHE A 532 32.68 -9.88 20.70
C PHE A 532 31.68 -8.88 20.12
N VAL A 533 31.96 -8.29 18.96
CA VAL A 533 31.08 -7.29 18.35
C VAL A 533 29.74 -7.89 17.98
N SER A 534 29.73 -9.11 17.42
CA SER A 534 28.50 -9.81 17.04
C SER A 534 27.58 -10.03 18.22
N GLU A 535 28.09 -10.47 19.37
CA GLU A 535 27.25 -10.80 20.53
C GLU A 535 26.87 -9.57 21.37
N ASN A 536 27.68 -8.51 21.35
CA ASN A 536 27.54 -7.36 22.26
C ASN A 536 27.00 -6.12 21.53
N TRP A 537 26.00 -6.32 20.68
CA TRP A 537 25.44 -5.30 19.79
C TRP A 537 25.03 -4.00 20.53
N LEU A 538 24.35 -4.11 21.67
CA LEU A 538 23.83 -2.94 22.41
C LEU A 538 24.98 -2.12 23.00
N PHE A 539 26.02 -2.80 23.49
CA PHE A 539 27.24 -2.15 24.00
C PHE A 539 27.94 -1.32 22.92
N ILE A 540 28.00 -1.83 21.68
CA ILE A 540 28.62 -1.12 20.55
C ILE A 540 27.76 0.08 20.13
N LEU A 541 26.45 -0.10 19.94
CA LEU A 541 25.56 0.96 19.47
C LEU A 541 25.40 2.11 20.48
N GLU A 542 25.40 1.84 21.79
CA GLU A 542 25.31 2.88 22.81
C GLU A 542 26.60 3.72 22.97
N ARG A 543 27.70 3.29 22.33
CA ARG A 543 29.04 3.89 22.44
C ARG A 543 29.59 4.41 21.11
N LEU A 544 28.75 4.62 20.09
CA LEU A 544 29.25 5.11 18.78
C LEU A 544 30.00 6.44 18.89
N ASP A 545 29.69 7.28 19.88
CA ASP A 545 30.43 8.52 20.19
C ASP A 545 31.84 8.30 20.76
N LYS A 546 32.13 7.11 21.29
CA LYS A 546 33.44 6.70 21.84
C LYS A 546 34.22 5.79 20.88
N ILE A 547 33.62 5.43 19.76
CA ILE A 547 34.17 4.51 18.79
C ILE A 547 34.58 5.27 17.52
N ALA A 548 35.65 4.81 16.89
CA ALA A 548 36.14 5.17 15.57
C ALA A 548 35.91 3.99 14.62
N LEU A 549 35.78 4.29 13.33
CA LEU A 549 35.78 3.28 12.28
C LEU A 549 37.15 3.26 11.62
N LEU A 550 37.83 2.12 11.68
CA LEU A 550 39.11 1.89 11.00
C LEU A 550 38.87 1.18 9.67
N PHE A 551 39.60 1.60 8.65
CA PHE A 551 39.52 0.98 7.33
C PHE A 551 40.02 -0.45 7.36
N HIS A 552 39.22 -1.38 6.84
CA HIS A 552 39.61 -2.77 6.66
C HIS A 552 39.90 -3.06 5.19
N LYS A 553 38.95 -2.79 4.30
CA LYS A 553 39.11 -2.93 2.84
C LYS A 553 38.00 -2.22 2.08
N TRP A 554 38.19 -2.01 0.78
CA TRP A 554 37.09 -1.67 -0.12
C TRP A 554 36.20 -2.88 -0.35
N TYR A 555 34.89 -2.69 -0.29
CA TYR A 555 33.94 -3.79 -0.41
C TYR A 555 33.63 -4.11 -1.87
N LEU A 556 33.61 -5.41 -2.16
CA LEU A 556 33.24 -6.02 -3.42
C LEU A 556 32.34 -7.23 -3.10
N PHE A 557 31.34 -7.53 -3.92
CA PHE A 557 30.64 -8.82 -3.77
C PHE A 557 31.60 -9.98 -4.05
N PRO A 558 31.48 -11.08 -3.29
CA PRO A 558 32.31 -12.27 -3.52
C PRO A 558 31.92 -12.93 -4.84
N ASP A 559 32.89 -13.51 -5.54
CA ASP A 559 32.60 -14.39 -6.68
C ASP A 559 31.76 -15.59 -6.19
N GLN A 560 30.72 -15.94 -6.94
CA GLN A 560 29.84 -17.05 -6.60
C GLN A 560 30.00 -18.19 -7.59
N PHE A 561 30.01 -19.40 -7.05
CA PHE A 561 30.25 -20.62 -7.80
C PHE A 561 29.02 -21.54 -7.69
N ALA A 562 28.75 -22.29 -8.76
CA ALA A 562 27.77 -23.38 -8.74
C ALA A 562 28.30 -24.58 -7.94
N GLU A 563 27.43 -25.56 -7.65
CA GLU A 563 27.80 -26.76 -6.89
C GLU A 563 28.92 -27.57 -7.56
N ASP A 564 29.06 -27.46 -8.88
CA ASP A 564 30.14 -28.09 -9.67
C ASP A 564 31.47 -27.30 -9.64
N GLY A 565 31.55 -26.23 -8.85
CA GLY A 565 32.72 -25.37 -8.71
C GLY A 565 32.91 -24.37 -9.85
N LYS A 566 32.03 -24.34 -10.87
CA LYS A 566 32.13 -23.34 -11.95
C LYS A 566 31.64 -21.98 -11.50
N LEU A 567 32.28 -20.93 -11.99
CA LEU A 567 31.86 -19.56 -11.71
C LEU A 567 30.45 -19.30 -12.23
N LYS A 568 29.55 -18.92 -11.33
CA LYS A 568 28.15 -18.57 -11.63
C LYS A 568 28.02 -17.08 -11.94
N VAL A 569 28.54 -16.23 -11.07
CA VAL A 569 28.52 -14.77 -11.23
C VAL A 569 29.72 -14.13 -10.53
N ALA A 570 30.22 -13.05 -11.13
CA ALA A 570 31.32 -12.23 -10.61
C ALA A 570 31.18 -10.80 -11.13
N HIS A 571 31.88 -9.88 -10.46
CA HIS A 571 32.14 -8.55 -11.00
C HIS A 571 32.97 -8.61 -12.27
N ASN A 572 32.80 -7.62 -13.15
CA ASN A 572 33.62 -7.51 -14.34
C ASN A 572 35.07 -7.16 -13.97
N GLN A 573 36.03 -7.51 -14.85
CA GLN A 573 37.45 -7.33 -14.54
C GLN A 573 37.84 -5.85 -14.39
N GLU A 574 37.29 -4.97 -15.24
CA GLU A 574 37.53 -3.52 -15.17
C GLU A 574 37.15 -2.95 -13.80
N PHE A 575 36.05 -3.42 -13.22
CA PHE A 575 35.58 -3.01 -11.91
C PHE A 575 36.44 -3.59 -10.78
N LYS A 576 36.84 -4.86 -10.88
CA LYS A 576 37.79 -5.48 -9.95
C LYS A 576 39.11 -4.69 -9.92
N ASP A 577 39.63 -4.32 -11.08
CA ASP A 577 40.84 -3.51 -11.22
C ASP A 577 40.62 -2.08 -10.66
N PHE A 578 39.47 -1.47 -10.91
CA PHE A 578 39.10 -0.17 -10.35
C PHE A 578 39.08 -0.17 -8.82
N VAL A 579 38.58 -1.24 -8.19
CA VAL A 579 38.57 -1.42 -6.73
C VAL A 579 39.97 -1.68 -6.19
N ALA A 580 40.74 -2.56 -6.85
CA ALA A 580 42.11 -2.89 -6.44
C ALA A 580 43.05 -1.67 -6.49
N ASN A 581 42.81 -0.75 -7.40
CA ASN A 581 43.58 0.49 -7.54
C ASN A 581 43.10 1.63 -6.62
N GLN A 582 42.09 1.41 -5.77
CA GLN A 582 41.71 2.42 -4.78
C GLN A 582 42.70 2.48 -3.63
N GLU A 583 43.16 3.68 -3.29
CA GLU A 583 43.95 3.92 -2.09
C GLU A 583 43.13 3.57 -0.83
N PRO A 584 43.75 2.90 0.17
CA PRO A 584 43.15 2.73 1.49
C PRO A 584 42.77 4.06 2.13
N LEU A 585 41.72 4.08 2.97
CA LEU A 585 41.45 5.26 3.79
C LEU A 585 42.52 5.37 4.89
N SER A 586 43.28 6.46 4.86
CA SER A 586 44.35 6.72 5.84
C SER A 586 43.84 7.22 7.18
N GLU A 587 42.68 7.87 7.20
CA GLU A 587 42.12 8.47 8.41
C GLU A 587 40.94 7.65 8.96
N PRO A 588 40.87 7.48 10.29
CA PRO A 588 39.71 6.87 10.93
C PRO A 588 38.47 7.77 10.79
N PHE A 589 37.30 7.18 10.60
CA PHE A 589 36.04 7.93 10.61
C PHE A 589 35.48 7.99 12.04
N PHE A 590 35.00 9.16 12.44
CA PHE A 590 34.41 9.36 13.76
C PHE A 590 32.94 9.77 13.65
N TYR A 591 32.09 9.11 14.42
CA TYR A 591 30.72 9.56 14.59
C TYR A 591 30.66 10.88 15.35
N SER A 592 29.79 11.78 14.89
CA SER A 592 29.55 13.08 15.52
C SER A 592 28.91 12.95 16.91
N ASN A 593 28.09 11.92 17.11
CA ASN A 593 27.41 11.58 18.35
C ASN A 593 26.94 10.12 18.31
N LYS A 594 26.36 9.64 19.42
CA LYS A 594 25.87 8.26 19.57
C LYS A 594 24.46 8.00 19.01
N PHE A 595 23.75 9.05 18.57
CA PHE A 595 22.34 8.95 18.20
C PHE A 595 22.18 8.36 16.80
N LEU A 596 21.34 7.34 16.67
CA LEU A 596 21.02 6.64 15.43
C LEU A 596 20.00 7.43 14.61
N GLU A 597 20.09 7.40 13.27
CA GLU A 597 19.25 8.23 12.40
C GLU A 597 18.00 7.49 11.91
N SER A 598 18.15 6.25 11.45
CA SER A 598 17.03 5.43 11.00
C SER A 598 17.39 3.94 10.97
N VAL A 599 16.37 3.10 11.00
CA VAL A 599 16.48 1.65 10.80
C VAL A 599 15.51 1.22 9.71
N SER A 600 15.90 0.23 8.91
CA SER A 600 15.05 -0.37 7.89
C SER A 600 15.28 -1.87 7.86
N GLU A 601 14.21 -2.62 7.60
CA GLU A 601 14.28 -4.06 7.37
C GLU A 601 14.74 -4.32 5.93
N GLY A 602 15.70 -5.23 5.74
CA GLY A 602 16.18 -5.60 4.40
C GLY A 602 15.30 -6.65 3.73
N ASP A 603 15.36 -6.72 2.39
CA ASP A 603 14.46 -7.53 1.57
C ASP A 603 14.53 -9.05 1.84
N THR A 604 15.67 -9.54 2.32
CA THR A 604 15.83 -10.94 2.80
C THR A 604 14.82 -11.31 3.89
N SER A 605 14.48 -10.35 4.73
CA SER A 605 13.57 -10.49 5.87
C SER A 605 12.09 -10.52 5.47
N LEU A 606 11.77 -10.03 4.26
CA LEU A 606 10.42 -10.10 3.69
C LEU A 606 10.10 -11.52 3.20
N ILE A 607 11.13 -12.27 2.82
CA ILE A 607 10.99 -13.60 2.23
C ILE A 607 11.13 -14.69 3.30
N LEU A 608 12.03 -14.52 4.28
CA LEU A 608 12.30 -15.51 5.32
C LEU A 608 11.73 -15.08 6.66
N THR A 609 10.92 -15.94 7.28
CA THR A 609 10.30 -15.68 8.60
C THR A 609 11.18 -16.08 9.78
N THR A 610 12.32 -16.73 9.51
CA THR A 610 13.23 -17.30 10.52
C THR A 610 14.23 -16.30 11.07
N PHE A 611 14.47 -15.18 10.37
CA PHE A 611 15.30 -14.09 10.85
C PHE A 611 14.85 -12.75 10.26
N LYS A 612 15.32 -11.65 10.86
CA LYS A 612 15.17 -10.28 10.38
C LYS A 612 16.54 -9.61 10.29
N ASP A 613 16.90 -9.13 9.11
CA ASP A 613 18.08 -8.29 8.87
C ASP A 613 17.66 -6.82 8.95
N LEU A 614 18.16 -6.13 9.97
CA LEU A 614 17.94 -4.71 10.19
C LEU A 614 19.18 -3.92 9.76
N TYR A 615 18.97 -2.84 9.02
CA TYR A 615 20.00 -1.95 8.51
C TYR A 615 19.82 -0.58 9.16
N ILE A 616 20.79 -0.20 9.97
CA ILE A 616 20.80 1.03 10.75
C ILE A 616 21.68 2.05 10.03
N LEU A 617 21.09 3.16 9.63
CA LEU A 617 21.78 4.28 9.01
C LEU A 617 22.29 5.22 10.11
N LYS A 618 23.57 5.61 10.00
CA LYS A 618 24.18 6.66 10.80
C LYS A 618 25.18 7.42 9.94
N GLN A 619 24.91 8.69 9.66
CA GLN A 619 25.67 9.50 8.72
C GLN A 619 25.85 8.74 7.40
N ASN A 620 27.07 8.67 6.86
CA ASN A 620 27.38 7.89 5.67
C ASN A 620 27.82 6.45 6.02
N THR A 621 27.23 5.83 7.03
CA THR A 621 27.53 4.45 7.44
C THR A 621 26.28 3.62 7.56
N LEU A 622 26.42 2.34 7.23
CA LEU A 622 25.37 1.34 7.36
C LEU A 622 25.84 0.20 8.26
N ILE A 623 25.13 0.04 9.37
CA ILE A 623 25.38 -1.00 10.37
C ILE A 623 24.29 -2.06 10.22
N ASN A 624 24.67 -3.32 10.07
CA ASN A 624 23.73 -4.43 9.90
C ASN A 624 23.57 -5.22 11.21
N LEU A 625 22.34 -5.53 11.58
CA LEU A 625 21.96 -6.28 12.76
C LEU A 625 21.00 -7.40 12.36
N LYS A 626 21.38 -8.66 12.62
CA LYS A 626 20.55 -9.83 12.34
C LYS A 626 19.86 -10.32 13.60
N ILE A 627 18.56 -10.56 13.53
CA ILE A 627 17.73 -11.08 14.62
C ILE A 627 17.15 -12.42 14.18
N GLU A 628 17.67 -13.52 14.71
CA GLU A 628 17.14 -14.87 14.49
C GLU A 628 15.89 -15.06 15.36
N THR A 629 14.74 -15.32 14.74
CA THR A 629 13.44 -15.46 15.41
C THR A 629 12.92 -16.90 15.42
N SER A 630 13.70 -17.86 14.91
CA SER A 630 13.33 -19.28 14.84
C SER A 630 13.45 -20.04 16.17
N GLY A 631 14.19 -19.50 17.15
CA GLY A 631 14.41 -20.13 18.46
C GLY A 631 13.46 -19.64 19.56
N ILE A 632 13.41 -20.37 20.69
CA ILE A 632 12.65 -20.00 21.92
C ILE A 632 13.13 -18.65 22.48
N LYS A 633 14.42 -18.34 22.30
CA LYS A 633 15.00 -17.02 22.60
C LYS A 633 15.53 -16.40 21.31
N PRO A 634 15.16 -15.15 21.00
CA PRO A 634 15.69 -14.45 19.84
C PRO A 634 17.20 -14.27 20.00
N LYS A 635 17.98 -14.66 18.99
CA LYS A 635 19.43 -14.45 18.96
C LYS A 635 19.74 -13.24 18.10
N VAL A 636 20.44 -12.26 18.66
CA VAL A 636 20.81 -11.03 17.97
C VAL A 636 22.30 -11.07 17.65
N ARG A 637 22.66 -10.74 16.41
CA ARG A 637 24.04 -10.66 15.95
C ARG A 637 24.28 -9.35 15.22
N LEU A 638 25.23 -8.56 15.69
CA LEU A 638 25.72 -7.40 14.94
C LEU A 638 26.70 -7.86 13.87
N ASN A 639 26.63 -7.31 12.66
CA ASN A 639 27.71 -7.51 11.70
C ASN A 639 28.96 -6.80 12.22
N PRO A 640 30.08 -7.52 12.42
CA PRO A 640 31.31 -6.90 12.92
C PRO A 640 31.94 -5.90 11.95
N TYR A 641 31.46 -5.87 10.70
CA TYR A 641 31.89 -4.94 9.68
C TYR A 641 30.80 -3.93 9.35
N VAL A 642 31.19 -2.66 9.25
CA VAL A 642 30.33 -1.53 8.89
C VAL A 642 30.63 -1.09 7.47
N TYR A 643 29.61 -0.79 6.67
CA TYR A 643 29.81 -0.18 5.36
C TYR A 643 29.82 1.34 5.50
N HIS A 644 30.95 1.98 5.21
CA HIS A 644 31.10 3.42 5.18
C HIS A 644 31.23 3.93 3.74
N PHE A 645 30.57 5.02 3.41
CA PHE A 645 30.56 5.62 2.08
C PHE A 645 31.29 6.97 2.12
N PRO A 646 32.63 6.98 2.12
CA PRO A 646 33.41 8.19 2.38
C PRO A 646 33.25 9.26 1.30
N LYS A 647 33.02 8.84 0.05
CA LYS A 647 32.93 9.73 -1.12
C LYS A 647 31.48 9.97 -1.56
N THR A 648 30.47 9.48 -0.84
CA THR A 648 29.07 9.69 -1.25
C THR A 648 28.70 11.17 -1.19
N LYS A 649 27.99 11.63 -2.22
CA LYS A 649 27.39 12.98 -2.25
C LYS A 649 25.88 12.95 -1.97
N ASN A 650 25.29 11.76 -1.92
CA ASN A 650 23.87 11.55 -1.82
C ASN A 650 23.53 10.78 -0.54
N LYS A 651 22.32 11.01 -0.01
CA LYS A 651 21.79 10.22 1.09
C LYS A 651 21.60 8.77 0.64
N ILE A 652 22.16 7.83 1.38
CA ILE A 652 22.10 6.41 1.06
C ILE A 652 20.67 5.90 1.20
N SER A 653 20.12 5.37 0.10
CA SER A 653 18.85 4.64 0.13
C SER A 653 19.09 3.21 0.58
N VAL A 654 18.75 2.90 1.83
CA VAL A 654 18.90 1.55 2.40
C VAL A 654 18.14 0.51 1.56
N LYS A 655 16.93 0.83 1.10
CA LYS A 655 16.11 -0.06 0.29
C LYS A 655 16.79 -0.47 -1.02
N ILE A 656 17.35 0.49 -1.75
CA ILE A 656 18.03 0.20 -3.02
C ILE A 656 19.26 -0.69 -2.76
N LEU A 657 20.01 -0.40 -1.69
CA LEU A 657 21.17 -1.20 -1.34
C LEU A 657 20.78 -2.64 -0.97
N THR A 658 19.76 -2.83 -0.14
CA THR A 658 19.33 -4.17 0.30
C THR A 658 18.77 -5.00 -0.83
N GLU A 659 18.09 -4.36 -1.80
CA GLU A 659 17.54 -5.04 -2.97
C GLU A 659 18.67 -5.56 -3.87
N ILE A 660 19.64 -4.70 -4.18
CA ILE A 660 20.83 -5.07 -4.96
C ILE A 660 21.60 -6.19 -4.24
N PHE A 661 21.82 -6.07 -2.92
CA PHE A 661 22.52 -7.08 -2.14
C PHE A 661 21.76 -8.40 -2.11
N HIS A 662 20.43 -8.36 -1.98
CA HIS A 662 19.61 -9.55 -1.96
C HIS A 662 19.67 -10.30 -3.30
N GLN A 663 19.46 -9.59 -4.41
CA GLN A 663 19.49 -10.18 -5.74
C GLN A 663 20.89 -10.68 -6.12
N ALA A 664 21.94 -9.92 -5.79
CA ALA A 664 23.32 -10.32 -6.05
C ALA A 664 23.75 -11.52 -5.19
N LEU A 665 23.52 -11.48 -3.87
CA LEU A 665 24.09 -12.46 -2.93
C LEU A 665 23.23 -13.71 -2.75
N TYR A 666 21.90 -13.63 -2.88
CA TYR A 666 21.00 -14.78 -2.67
C TYR A 666 20.52 -15.38 -3.99
N HIS A 667 20.30 -14.55 -5.02
CA HIS A 667 19.85 -15.04 -6.33
C HIS A 667 20.98 -15.18 -7.35
N ALA A 668 22.20 -14.75 -7.01
CA ALA A 668 23.35 -14.80 -7.91
C ALA A 668 23.09 -14.09 -9.24
N SER A 669 22.31 -13.01 -9.24
CA SER A 669 21.94 -12.27 -10.45
C SER A 669 23.13 -11.49 -11.00
N LYS A 670 23.47 -11.72 -12.27
CA LYS A 670 24.51 -10.97 -12.98
C LYS A 670 24.12 -9.50 -13.16
N GLU A 671 22.85 -9.25 -13.43
CA GLU A 671 22.28 -7.91 -13.55
C GLU A 671 22.53 -7.13 -12.26
N SER A 672 22.32 -7.72 -11.09
CA SER A 672 22.55 -7.02 -9.82
C SER A 672 24.02 -6.72 -9.50
N TYR A 673 24.97 -7.50 -10.02
CA TYR A 673 26.38 -7.13 -9.98
C TYR A 673 26.63 -5.89 -10.85
N LEU A 674 26.04 -5.84 -12.05
CA LEU A 674 26.12 -4.67 -12.93
C LEU A 674 25.41 -3.44 -12.33
N ASP A 675 24.28 -3.65 -11.64
CA ASP A 675 23.55 -2.58 -10.94
C ASP A 675 24.40 -2.03 -9.79
N PHE A 676 25.15 -2.87 -9.08
CA PHE A 676 26.10 -2.39 -8.10
C PHE A 676 27.21 -1.53 -8.74
N GLU A 677 27.79 -1.99 -9.85
CA GLU A 677 28.89 -1.31 -10.53
C GLU A 677 28.47 0.03 -11.17
N ASN A 678 27.36 0.01 -11.90
CA ASN A 678 26.96 1.13 -12.75
C ASN A 678 25.92 2.01 -12.08
N ASP A 679 24.92 1.39 -11.43
CA ASP A 679 23.83 2.15 -10.84
C ASP A 679 24.20 2.63 -9.43
N PHE A 680 24.65 1.75 -8.56
CA PHE A 680 25.00 2.07 -7.18
C PHE A 680 26.26 2.95 -7.08
N VAL A 681 27.39 2.49 -7.64
CA VAL A 681 28.67 3.20 -7.52
C VAL A 681 28.70 4.46 -8.39
N LYS A 682 28.37 4.35 -9.69
CA LYS A 682 28.55 5.44 -10.67
C LYS A 682 27.34 6.38 -10.75
N LYS A 683 26.15 5.87 -11.09
CA LYS A 683 24.94 6.67 -11.40
C LYS A 683 24.35 7.35 -10.16
N PHE A 684 24.13 6.61 -9.08
CA PHE A 684 23.65 7.15 -7.80
C PHE A 684 24.74 7.86 -7.01
N ARG A 685 25.99 7.82 -7.47
CA ARG A 685 27.13 8.53 -6.89
C ARG A 685 27.33 8.23 -5.39
N TYR A 686 27.00 7.00 -4.97
CA TYR A 686 27.34 6.53 -3.62
C TYR A 686 28.83 6.20 -3.49
N ASN A 687 29.52 6.01 -4.63
CA ASN A 687 30.90 5.55 -4.70
C ASN A 687 31.09 4.17 -4.05
N LEU A 688 32.34 3.70 -4.01
CA LEU A 688 32.67 2.43 -3.39
C LEU A 688 32.44 2.47 -1.87
N PRO A 689 31.76 1.46 -1.29
CA PRO A 689 31.72 1.28 0.15
C PRO A 689 33.08 0.81 0.66
N ALA A 690 33.57 1.46 1.71
CA ALA A 690 34.64 0.95 2.55
C ALA A 690 34.02 0.04 3.62
N GLN A 691 34.56 -1.16 3.75
CA GLN A 691 34.30 -2.01 4.89
C GLN A 691 35.20 -1.56 6.05
N MET A 692 34.59 -1.25 7.19
CA MET A 692 35.25 -0.69 8.36
C MET A 692 35.04 -1.59 9.58
N ILE A 693 35.98 -1.52 10.53
CA ILE A 693 35.88 -2.17 11.85
C ILE A 693 35.75 -1.13 12.96
N PHE A 694 35.09 -1.48 14.06
CA PHE A 694 34.95 -0.64 15.23
C PHE A 694 36.24 -0.63 16.07
N SER A 695 36.71 0.55 16.45
CA SER A 695 37.86 0.73 17.34
C SER A 695 37.63 1.82 18.39
N GLU A 696 38.28 1.78 19.55
CA GLU A 696 38.19 2.89 20.51
C GLU A 696 38.77 4.17 19.91
N LYS A 697 38.13 5.33 20.15
CA LYS A 697 38.76 6.61 19.81
C LYS A 697 40.10 6.71 20.55
N PHE A 698 41.19 6.96 19.83
CA PHE A 698 42.48 7.24 20.43
C PHE A 698 42.34 8.44 21.36
N LYS A 699 42.46 8.23 22.68
CA LYS A 699 42.72 9.34 23.60
C LYS A 699 44.11 9.86 23.28
N GLY A 700 44.20 10.89 22.46
CA GLY A 700 45.46 11.58 22.21
C GLY A 700 46.08 11.95 23.56
N LYS A 701 47.30 11.48 23.81
CA LYS A 701 48.16 12.13 24.81
C LYS A 701 48.42 13.55 24.30
N ASN A 702 48.01 14.55 25.09
CA ASN A 702 48.33 15.98 25.05
C ASN A 702 47.24 16.93 24.50
N GLU A 703 46.33 17.34 25.39
CA GLU A 703 45.74 18.69 25.40
C GLU A 703 46.54 19.66 26.30
N ASN A 704 47.83 19.39 26.54
CA ASN A 704 48.75 20.33 27.17
C ASN A 704 50.04 20.37 26.34
N LYS A 705 50.07 21.22 25.32
CA LYS A 705 51.28 21.89 24.83
C LYS A 705 50.92 23.17 24.09
#